data_AF-A0A2K0WHW0-F1
#
_entry.id   AF-A0A2K0WHW0-F1
#
_cell.length_a   1.000
_cell.length_b   1.000
_cell.length_c   1.000
_cell.angle_alpha   90.00
_cell.angle_beta   90.00
_cell.angle_gamma   90.00
#
_symmetry.space_group_name_H-M   'P 1'
#
loop_
_entity.id
_entity.type
_entity.pdbx_description
1 polymer ?
#
loop_
_entity_poly.entity_id
_entity_poly.type
_entity_poly.pdbx_seq_one_letter_code
_entity_poly.pdbx_strand_id
1 'polypeptide(L)'
;MADIDTSKLTSSAQIFSQNNTLPQIRAIHKSLHVAIEEKSTRLRTQVGNSYRDLLGTADTIVHMRDDNDVVQELLGKMGGRCGRAVISAKATGLANFVAKENKSATSVAARLRLLDACVLIVGRILKGSGGLGDNVKKGDRLVLSTKVLVLSRLLIKSLSDDATDTSSHQAIETARVSVSKLRRRLLRNVEKVFERAGDETEREDVQKALCAYSLATSSGARDVLRHFLHVRAEAMGLAFEVEENNRKRSADDVVQALRLYSRTLLDVQALVPGRLSLALSGLKSHPLLADPGLKQLEGLRLDIYERWCDEEIQYFTPFVRHDDLDGSQAREMLAAWSEKGSEVLLDGLKKTLDTMSEFKSIMELRTSVLELWIRDGGKARGIDPSEMQDSLREAINSRMLGVLDTKVSKLHLVGSEISAALGRWKDGITDEHVSIWNEEGYDEALAGGAAPFVQEVVSRFYGRNDAVSKAAHSYKSWYHVIDDVKEVVEQLRRQRWDNDYDEIEDEETIEARQKLLSKEDPQMLQERLDATLDKSFKELEDQIQSLWDEQAESSRNGKVAMYFLRILRDIRHQLPERPSIKSFGLRAVPSMHEKVALAVSQSSLEEFSRQGLSQRVVVGRPLWDGEPALPNQPSPEVFQFLRSLSLSMSDEGADLWTKAAVSVLKKHLTEQLCKMWKAAVVEHAVDDKEDVKDEKSNEVDAKEEKDDDDDTEDESAEETDEKKASVEEESPKPEDNTEEKKPGLSAEQKTDVFTQWLFDIALLRRCIGNTESAGSSFQNLEDNVYRHSKLDEAAKHRISKSSNDFWQRVSLLFGLLA
;
A
#
# COMPACT_ATOMS: atom_id res chain seq x y z
N MET A 1 -78.20 -5.06 -143.16
CA MET A 1 -79.61 -4.80 -142.79
C MET A 1 -79.62 -3.72 -141.72
N ALA A 2 -80.63 -2.86 -141.66
CA ALA A 2 -80.71 -1.87 -140.58
C ALA A 2 -81.29 -2.50 -139.31
N ASP A 3 -80.66 -2.26 -138.16
CA ASP A 3 -81.20 -2.65 -136.86
C ASP A 3 -82.44 -1.80 -136.52
N ILE A 4 -83.46 -2.46 -135.99
CA ILE A 4 -84.74 -1.83 -135.64
C ILE A 4 -84.65 -1.35 -134.20
N ASP A 5 -84.70 -0.03 -134.01
CA ASP A 5 -84.75 0.61 -132.70
C ASP A 5 -86.01 0.21 -131.93
N THR A 6 -85.84 -0.73 -131.00
CA THR A 6 -86.94 -1.31 -130.22
C THR A 6 -87.56 -0.34 -129.21
N SER A 7 -86.99 0.86 -128.99
CA SER A 7 -87.60 1.88 -128.13
C SER A 7 -88.88 2.50 -128.72
N LYS A 8 -89.09 2.35 -130.03
CA LYS A 8 -90.22 2.94 -130.79
C LYS A 8 -91.41 1.98 -130.96
N LEU A 9 -91.31 0.74 -130.49
CA LEU A 9 -92.37 -0.28 -130.59
C LEU A 9 -93.34 -0.14 -129.41
N THR A 10 -94.52 0.46 -129.67
CA THR A 10 -95.54 0.76 -128.64
C THR A 10 -96.70 -0.24 -128.61
N SER A 11 -96.78 -1.15 -129.59
CA SER A 11 -97.80 -2.20 -129.64
C SER A 11 -97.27 -3.48 -130.30
N SER A 12 -97.69 -4.64 -129.81
CA SER A 12 -97.36 -5.95 -130.40
C SER A 12 -97.78 -6.06 -131.87
N ALA A 13 -98.85 -5.37 -132.28
CA ALA A 13 -99.30 -5.32 -133.68
C ALA A 13 -98.24 -4.75 -134.65
N GLN A 14 -97.35 -3.86 -134.18
CA GLN A 14 -96.26 -3.32 -135.01
C GLN A 14 -95.18 -4.37 -135.26
N ILE A 15 -94.92 -5.25 -134.28
CA ILE A 15 -93.92 -6.33 -134.37
C ILE A 15 -94.32 -7.36 -135.43
N PHE A 16 -95.59 -7.74 -135.47
CA PHE A 16 -96.15 -8.73 -136.41
C PHE A 16 -96.68 -8.12 -137.72
N SER A 17 -96.36 -6.85 -138.01
CA SER A 17 -96.75 -6.20 -139.28
C SER A 17 -95.98 -6.79 -140.47
N GLN A 18 -96.55 -6.70 -141.68
CA GLN A 18 -96.05 -7.38 -142.90
C GLN A 18 -94.61 -7.01 -143.33
N ASN A 19 -94.03 -5.95 -142.75
CA ASN A 19 -92.67 -5.50 -143.07
C ASN A 19 -91.57 -6.23 -142.27
N ASN A 20 -91.91 -7.01 -141.23
CA ASN A 20 -90.93 -7.70 -140.37
C ASN A 20 -90.83 -9.19 -140.70
N THR A 21 -89.63 -9.65 -141.07
CA THR A 21 -89.38 -11.08 -141.32
C THR A 21 -89.19 -11.87 -140.02
N LEU A 22 -89.45 -13.18 -140.06
CA LEU A 22 -89.37 -14.06 -138.88
C LEU A 22 -88.02 -13.99 -138.10
N PRO A 23 -86.84 -13.86 -138.76
CA PRO A 23 -85.58 -13.63 -138.06
C PRO A 23 -85.53 -12.30 -137.29
N GLN A 24 -86.08 -11.22 -137.85
CA GLN A 24 -86.13 -9.91 -137.20
C GLN A 24 -87.06 -9.93 -135.98
N ILE A 25 -88.19 -10.63 -136.06
CA ILE A 25 -89.10 -10.83 -134.92
C ILE A 25 -88.39 -11.57 -133.78
N ARG A 26 -87.58 -12.60 -134.08
CA ARG A 26 -86.75 -13.29 -133.08
C ARG A 26 -85.66 -12.40 -132.48
N ALA A 27 -85.07 -11.50 -133.26
CA ALA A 27 -84.09 -10.54 -132.77
C ALA A 27 -84.73 -9.53 -131.78
N ILE A 28 -85.88 -8.95 -132.15
CA ILE A 28 -86.67 -8.04 -131.30
C ILE A 28 -87.11 -8.74 -130.00
N HIS A 29 -87.56 -9.99 -130.07
CA HIS A 29 -87.91 -10.78 -128.89
C HIS A 29 -86.71 -10.99 -127.96
N LYS A 30 -85.52 -11.24 -128.51
CA LYS A 30 -84.29 -11.44 -127.73
C LYS A 30 -83.81 -10.15 -127.06
N SER A 31 -83.84 -9.00 -127.75
CA SER A 31 -83.45 -7.72 -127.14
C SER A 31 -84.44 -7.25 -126.06
N LEU A 32 -85.75 -7.46 -126.27
CA LEU A 32 -86.77 -7.17 -125.26
C LEU A 32 -86.57 -8.00 -123.98
N HIS A 33 -86.25 -9.29 -124.08
CA HIS A 33 -85.96 -10.11 -122.89
C HIS A 33 -84.74 -9.62 -122.11
N VAL A 34 -83.64 -9.28 -122.79
CA VAL A 34 -82.43 -8.74 -122.14
C VAL A 34 -82.76 -7.42 -121.43
N ALA A 35 -83.51 -6.51 -122.08
CA ALA A 35 -83.92 -5.25 -121.47
C ALA A 35 -84.88 -5.42 -120.26
N ILE A 36 -85.66 -6.51 -120.22
CA ILE A 36 -86.51 -6.87 -119.08
C ILE A 36 -85.68 -7.45 -117.92
N GLU A 37 -84.70 -8.32 -118.19
CA GLU A 37 -83.77 -8.82 -117.17
C GLU A 37 -82.92 -7.68 -116.58
N GLU A 38 -82.36 -6.80 -117.40
CA GLU A 38 -81.59 -5.64 -116.97
C GLU A 38 -82.42 -4.70 -116.08
N LYS A 39 -83.65 -4.38 -116.48
CA LYS A 39 -84.55 -3.56 -115.64
C LYS A 39 -84.97 -4.25 -114.35
N SER A 40 -85.23 -5.57 -114.36
CA SER A 40 -85.65 -6.30 -113.16
C SER A 40 -84.50 -6.44 -112.14
N THR A 41 -83.27 -6.68 -112.60
CA THR A 41 -82.08 -6.72 -111.75
C THR A 41 -81.73 -5.34 -111.19
N ARG A 42 -81.80 -4.29 -112.01
CA ARG A 42 -81.58 -2.90 -111.57
C ARG A 42 -82.62 -2.40 -110.57
N LEU A 43 -83.89 -2.80 -110.72
CA LEU A 43 -84.92 -2.55 -109.71
C LEU A 43 -84.64 -3.31 -108.41
N ARG A 44 -84.21 -4.58 -108.49
CA ARG A 44 -83.86 -5.38 -107.31
C ARG A 44 -82.71 -4.77 -106.50
N THR A 45 -81.66 -4.28 -107.15
CA THR A 45 -80.52 -3.65 -106.44
C THR A 45 -80.89 -2.26 -105.91
N GLN A 46 -81.62 -1.44 -106.66
CA GLN A 46 -82.01 -0.10 -106.21
C GLN A 46 -82.99 -0.13 -105.03
N VAL A 47 -84.01 -1.00 -105.07
CA VAL A 47 -84.95 -1.17 -103.95
C VAL A 47 -84.28 -1.87 -102.77
N GLY A 48 -83.43 -2.87 -103.02
CA GLY A 48 -82.69 -3.59 -101.98
C GLY A 48 -81.74 -2.68 -101.17
N ASN A 49 -81.02 -1.78 -101.84
CA ASN A 49 -80.17 -0.79 -101.17
C ASN A 49 -81.02 0.22 -100.40
N SER A 50 -82.05 0.80 -101.02
CA SER A 50 -82.91 1.80 -100.36
C SER A 50 -83.61 1.27 -99.11
N TYR A 51 -83.98 -0.02 -99.08
CA TYR A 51 -84.58 -0.64 -97.88
C TYR A 51 -83.54 -0.89 -96.78
N ARG A 52 -82.27 -1.13 -97.15
CA ARG A 52 -81.15 -1.31 -96.22
C ARG A 52 -80.69 0.01 -95.61
N ASP A 53 -80.68 1.09 -96.38
CA ASP A 53 -80.39 2.45 -95.89
C ASP A 53 -81.49 2.95 -94.93
N LEU A 54 -82.76 2.61 -95.20
CA LEU A 54 -83.88 2.87 -94.29
C LEU A 54 -83.79 2.08 -92.97
N LEU A 55 -83.31 0.84 -92.99
CA LEU A 55 -83.01 0.08 -91.77
C LEU A 55 -81.83 0.70 -91.01
N GLY A 56 -80.75 1.08 -91.68
CA GLY A 56 -79.61 1.75 -91.04
C GLY A 56 -79.95 3.11 -90.41
N THR A 57 -80.92 3.84 -90.99
CA THR A 57 -81.45 5.08 -90.37
C THR A 57 -82.42 4.80 -89.22
N ALA A 58 -83.14 3.67 -89.23
CA ALA A 58 -83.94 3.25 -88.07
C ALA A 58 -83.04 2.84 -86.89
N ASP A 59 -82.02 2.00 -87.12
CA ASP A 59 -81.10 1.53 -86.08
C ASP A 59 -80.31 2.69 -85.44
N THR A 60 -79.89 3.68 -86.22
CA THR A 60 -79.22 4.87 -85.68
C THR A 60 -80.15 5.77 -84.87
N ILE A 61 -81.44 5.88 -85.22
CA ILE A 61 -82.43 6.59 -84.39
C ILE A 61 -82.67 5.87 -83.05
N VAL A 62 -82.66 4.53 -83.03
CA VAL A 62 -82.73 3.76 -81.77
C VAL A 62 -81.49 3.99 -80.93
N HIS A 63 -80.29 3.85 -81.51
CA HIS A 63 -79.04 4.04 -80.76
C HIS A 63 -78.89 5.47 -80.20
N MET A 64 -79.27 6.50 -80.97
CA MET A 64 -79.30 7.89 -80.50
C MET A 64 -80.31 8.13 -79.37
N ARG A 65 -81.37 7.32 -79.27
CA ARG A 65 -82.30 7.37 -78.14
C ARG A 65 -81.67 6.78 -76.89
N ASP A 66 -81.06 5.61 -76.99
CA ASP A 66 -80.41 4.94 -75.86
C ASP A 66 -79.29 5.82 -75.27
N ASP A 67 -78.47 6.46 -76.12
CA ASP A 67 -77.45 7.44 -75.71
C ASP A 67 -78.08 8.66 -75.00
N ASN A 68 -79.22 9.16 -75.48
CA ASN A 68 -79.91 10.31 -74.89
C ASN A 68 -80.53 9.97 -73.52
N ASP A 69 -81.05 8.76 -73.34
CA ASP A 69 -81.55 8.29 -72.04
C ASP A 69 -80.39 8.13 -71.03
N VAL A 70 -79.20 7.68 -71.46
CA VAL A 70 -77.97 7.69 -70.64
C VAL A 70 -77.52 9.11 -70.29
N VAL A 71 -77.57 10.05 -71.24
CA VAL A 71 -77.25 11.48 -70.98
C VAL A 71 -78.24 12.10 -69.99
N GLN A 72 -79.54 11.79 -70.09
CA GLN A 72 -80.52 12.23 -69.09
C GLN A 72 -80.24 11.66 -67.69
N GLU A 73 -79.86 10.38 -67.58
CA GLU A 73 -79.52 9.78 -66.30
C GLU A 73 -78.25 10.42 -65.69
N LEU A 74 -77.24 10.71 -66.51
CA LEU A 74 -76.02 11.39 -66.10
C LEU A 74 -76.30 12.83 -65.64
N LEU A 75 -77.11 13.58 -66.39
CA LEU A 75 -77.52 14.94 -66.04
C LEU A 75 -78.40 14.97 -64.78
N GLY A 76 -79.27 13.97 -64.58
CA GLY A 76 -80.03 13.80 -63.33
C GLY A 76 -79.11 13.53 -62.13
N LYS A 77 -78.13 12.63 -62.28
CA LYS A 77 -77.10 12.35 -61.28
C LYS A 77 -76.24 13.59 -60.96
N MET A 78 -75.90 14.42 -61.96
CA MET A 78 -75.23 15.71 -61.76
C MET A 78 -76.14 16.72 -61.06
N GLY A 79 -77.38 16.90 -61.49
CA GLY A 79 -78.34 17.83 -60.89
C GLY A 79 -78.58 17.55 -59.41
N GLY A 80 -78.74 16.28 -59.03
CA GLY A 80 -78.89 15.85 -57.64
C GLY A 80 -77.63 16.06 -56.78
N ARG A 81 -76.42 15.98 -57.35
CA ARG A 81 -75.15 16.10 -56.62
C ARG A 81 -74.57 17.52 -56.58
N CYS A 82 -74.84 18.30 -57.62
CA CYS A 82 -74.35 19.67 -57.82
C CYS A 82 -75.44 20.74 -57.63
N GLY A 83 -76.66 20.34 -57.25
CA GLY A 83 -77.73 21.27 -56.93
C GLY A 83 -77.32 22.27 -55.85
N ARG A 84 -77.67 23.55 -56.04
CA ARG A 84 -77.27 24.68 -55.18
C ARG A 84 -77.44 24.39 -53.68
N ALA A 85 -78.55 23.76 -53.27
CA ALA A 85 -78.81 23.41 -51.88
C ALA A 85 -77.81 22.39 -51.30
N VAL A 86 -77.41 21.38 -52.08
CA VAL A 86 -76.43 20.35 -51.67
C VAL A 86 -75.02 20.94 -51.61
N ILE A 87 -74.65 21.78 -52.58
CA ILE A 87 -73.37 22.50 -52.54
C ILE A 87 -73.35 23.48 -51.35
N SER A 88 -74.40 24.27 -51.11
CA SER A 88 -74.45 25.19 -49.97
C SER A 88 -74.46 24.46 -48.63
N ALA A 89 -75.14 23.32 -48.52
CA ALA A 89 -75.11 22.49 -47.32
C ALA A 89 -73.71 21.92 -47.04
N LYS A 90 -72.99 21.47 -48.08
CA LYS A 90 -71.58 21.04 -47.95
C LYS A 90 -70.65 22.21 -47.60
N ALA A 91 -70.82 23.37 -48.23
CA ALA A 91 -70.01 24.56 -47.96
C ALA A 91 -70.23 25.12 -46.55
N THR A 92 -71.48 25.17 -46.07
CA THR A 92 -71.79 25.54 -44.68
C THR A 92 -71.37 24.47 -43.68
N GLY A 93 -71.46 23.18 -44.04
CA GLY A 93 -70.90 22.07 -43.25
C GLY A 93 -69.39 22.20 -43.07
N LEU A 94 -68.65 22.46 -44.16
CA LEU A 94 -67.21 22.71 -44.15
C LEU A 94 -66.86 23.97 -43.34
N ALA A 95 -67.56 25.09 -43.57
CA ALA A 95 -67.35 26.32 -42.81
C ALA A 95 -67.60 26.13 -41.31
N ASN A 96 -68.65 25.41 -40.93
CA ASN A 96 -68.95 25.06 -39.54
C ASN A 96 -67.96 24.04 -38.94
N PHE A 97 -67.25 23.27 -39.77
CA PHE A 97 -66.18 22.37 -39.33
C PHE A 97 -64.89 23.17 -39.06
N VAL A 98 -64.44 23.98 -40.01
CA VAL A 98 -63.27 24.87 -39.87
C VAL A 98 -63.47 25.88 -38.73
N ALA A 99 -64.67 26.44 -38.57
CA ALA A 99 -65.00 27.33 -37.44
C ALA A 99 -65.06 26.60 -36.08
N LYS A 100 -65.19 25.27 -36.05
CA LYS A 100 -65.01 24.46 -34.83
C LYS A 100 -63.55 24.07 -34.58
N GLU A 101 -62.75 23.98 -35.63
CA GLU A 101 -61.32 23.70 -35.58
C GLU A 101 -60.55 24.86 -34.93
N ASN A 102 -60.89 26.10 -35.30
CA ASN A 102 -60.32 27.34 -34.72
C ASN A 102 -60.81 27.68 -33.29
N LYS A 103 -61.21 26.70 -32.48
CA LYS A 103 -61.55 26.93 -31.07
C LYS A 103 -60.29 27.04 -30.21
N SER A 104 -59.93 28.27 -29.83
CA SER A 104 -58.86 28.58 -28.86
C SER A 104 -58.89 27.65 -27.64
N ALA A 105 -60.06 27.46 -27.00
CA ALA A 105 -60.22 26.55 -25.85
C ALA A 105 -59.77 25.09 -26.12
N THR A 106 -59.89 24.60 -27.36
CA THR A 106 -59.40 23.26 -27.74
C THR A 106 -57.87 23.25 -27.85
N SER A 107 -57.27 24.29 -28.43
CA SER A 107 -55.80 24.44 -28.49
C SER A 107 -55.19 24.59 -27.10
N VAL A 108 -55.78 25.43 -26.24
CA VAL A 108 -55.37 25.60 -24.83
C VAL A 108 -55.48 24.27 -24.07
N ALA A 109 -56.57 23.53 -24.22
CA ALA A 109 -56.72 22.21 -23.60
C ALA A 109 -55.70 21.18 -24.13
N ALA A 110 -55.39 21.19 -25.43
CA ALA A 110 -54.38 20.31 -26.03
C ALA A 110 -52.96 20.66 -25.54
N ARG A 111 -52.59 21.95 -25.53
CA ARG A 111 -51.31 22.45 -25.01
C ARG A 111 -51.14 22.16 -23.51
N LEU A 112 -52.20 22.30 -22.71
CA LEU A 112 -52.20 21.90 -21.28
C LEU A 112 -51.96 20.39 -21.12
N ARG A 113 -52.60 19.53 -21.93
CA ARG A 113 -52.38 18.07 -21.88
C ARG A 113 -50.99 17.66 -22.36
N LEU A 114 -50.41 18.38 -23.33
CA LEU A 114 -49.03 18.18 -23.73
C LEU A 114 -48.05 18.63 -22.63
N LEU A 115 -48.36 19.72 -21.90
CA LEU A 115 -47.57 20.19 -20.75
C LEU A 115 -47.60 19.18 -19.58
N ASP A 116 -48.78 18.64 -19.23
CA ASP A 116 -48.92 17.52 -18.28
C ASP A 116 -48.01 16.34 -18.68
N ALA A 117 -48.05 15.94 -19.95
CA ALA A 117 -47.25 14.86 -20.50
C ALA A 117 -45.75 15.15 -20.40
N CYS A 118 -45.29 16.34 -20.80
CA CYS A 118 -43.89 16.77 -20.68
C CYS A 118 -43.38 16.63 -19.24
N VAL A 119 -44.13 17.12 -18.26
CA VAL A 119 -43.77 17.07 -16.83
C VAL A 119 -43.64 15.62 -16.35
N LEU A 120 -44.62 14.78 -16.67
CA LEU A 120 -44.60 13.36 -16.28
C LEU A 120 -43.44 12.59 -16.94
N ILE A 121 -43.16 12.87 -18.21
CA ILE A 121 -42.17 12.14 -19.02
C ILE A 121 -40.74 12.49 -18.60
N VAL A 122 -40.42 13.78 -18.40
CA VAL A 122 -39.14 14.19 -17.80
C VAL A 122 -38.96 13.56 -16.42
N GLY A 123 -40.03 13.52 -15.61
CA GLY A 123 -40.05 12.85 -14.31
C GLY A 123 -39.80 11.34 -14.35
N ARG A 124 -40.05 10.67 -15.48
CA ARG A 124 -39.78 9.24 -15.73
C ARG A 124 -38.39 9.01 -16.35
N ILE A 125 -38.00 9.80 -17.35
CA ILE A 125 -36.68 9.68 -17.99
C ILE A 125 -35.56 9.92 -16.97
N LEU A 126 -35.68 10.97 -16.14
CA LEU A 126 -34.74 11.25 -15.04
C LEU A 126 -34.80 10.24 -13.87
N LYS A 127 -35.70 9.23 -13.93
CA LYS A 127 -35.74 8.04 -13.06
C LYS A 127 -35.30 6.76 -13.76
N GLY A 128 -34.97 6.81 -15.06
CA GLY A 128 -34.64 5.63 -15.87
C GLY A 128 -35.84 4.88 -16.47
N SER A 129 -37.09 5.27 -16.16
CA SER A 129 -38.32 4.56 -16.55
C SER A 129 -39.13 5.28 -17.64
N GLY A 130 -38.44 5.95 -18.57
CA GLY A 130 -39.01 6.89 -19.55
C GLY A 130 -39.74 6.27 -20.75
N GLY A 131 -39.80 4.95 -20.89
CA GLY A 131 -40.24 4.27 -22.12
C GLY A 131 -39.14 4.12 -23.18
N LEU A 132 -37.94 4.66 -22.92
CA LEU A 132 -36.74 4.34 -23.68
C LEU A 132 -36.21 2.97 -23.23
N GLY A 133 -35.81 2.12 -24.18
CA GLY A 133 -35.20 0.82 -23.87
C GLY A 133 -33.87 0.94 -23.13
N ASP A 134 -33.48 -0.11 -22.40
CA ASP A 134 -32.32 -0.07 -21.48
C ASP A 134 -31.00 0.31 -22.15
N ASN A 135 -30.86 0.01 -23.45
CA ASN A 135 -29.65 0.27 -24.25
C ASN A 135 -29.33 1.77 -24.48
N VAL A 136 -30.21 2.72 -24.13
CA VAL A 136 -29.95 4.15 -24.34
C VAL A 136 -28.96 4.70 -23.30
N LYS A 137 -27.84 5.30 -23.74
CA LYS A 137 -26.77 5.85 -22.87
C LYS A 137 -27.27 6.97 -21.95
N LYS A 138 -26.51 7.31 -20.90
CA LYS A 138 -26.95 8.26 -19.86
C LYS A 138 -27.05 9.68 -20.44
N GLY A 139 -26.10 10.07 -21.29
CA GLY A 139 -26.04 11.38 -21.93
C GLY A 139 -27.21 11.64 -22.88
N ASP A 140 -27.64 10.63 -23.63
CA ASP A 140 -28.82 10.74 -24.51
C ASP A 140 -30.10 10.97 -23.69
N ARG A 141 -30.26 10.27 -22.56
CA ARG A 141 -31.36 10.50 -21.61
C ARG A 141 -31.35 11.92 -21.04
N LEU A 142 -30.17 12.53 -20.82
CA LEU A 142 -30.04 13.92 -20.37
C LEU A 142 -30.45 14.92 -21.46
N VAL A 143 -29.87 14.83 -22.67
CA VAL A 143 -30.18 15.74 -23.79
C VAL A 143 -31.68 15.72 -24.11
N LEU A 144 -32.26 14.52 -24.22
CA LEU A 144 -33.67 14.33 -24.50
C LEU A 144 -34.56 14.86 -23.35
N SER A 145 -34.17 14.66 -22.08
CA SER A 145 -34.85 15.29 -20.94
C SER A 145 -34.82 16.82 -21.02
N THR A 146 -33.69 17.41 -21.45
CA THR A 146 -33.59 18.87 -21.64
C THR A 146 -34.49 19.34 -22.78
N LYS A 147 -34.54 18.64 -23.92
CA LYS A 147 -35.44 18.99 -25.03
C LYS A 147 -36.91 19.03 -24.60
N VAL A 148 -37.38 18.04 -23.83
CA VAL A 148 -38.74 18.04 -23.28
C VAL A 148 -38.94 19.18 -22.24
N LEU A 149 -37.91 19.51 -21.44
CA LEU A 149 -37.97 20.65 -20.52
C LEU A 149 -38.05 21.99 -21.25
N VAL A 150 -37.34 22.17 -22.37
CA VAL A 150 -37.47 23.36 -23.23
C VAL A 150 -38.88 23.45 -23.80
N LEU A 151 -39.44 22.35 -24.33
CA LEU A 151 -40.83 22.31 -24.79
C LEU A 151 -41.81 22.70 -23.67
N SER A 152 -41.64 22.18 -22.45
CA SER A 152 -42.49 22.57 -21.31
C SER A 152 -42.39 24.06 -20.96
N ARG A 153 -41.22 24.70 -21.12
CA ARG A 153 -41.03 26.13 -20.92
C ARG A 153 -41.72 26.97 -21.99
N LEU A 154 -41.70 26.52 -23.25
CA LEU A 154 -42.37 27.18 -24.37
C LEU A 154 -43.89 27.08 -24.24
N LEU A 155 -44.41 25.90 -23.89
CA LEU A 155 -45.83 25.69 -23.61
C LEU A 155 -46.29 26.55 -22.42
N ILE A 156 -45.50 26.65 -21.34
CA ILE A 156 -45.83 27.55 -20.21
C ILE A 156 -45.89 29.02 -20.66
N LYS A 157 -45.03 29.47 -21.59
CA LYS A 157 -45.07 30.83 -22.15
C LYS A 157 -46.34 31.05 -22.99
N SER A 158 -46.58 30.24 -24.03
CA SER A 158 -47.75 30.51 -24.90
C SER A 158 -49.08 30.29 -24.16
N LEU A 159 -49.12 29.38 -23.19
CA LEU A 159 -50.27 29.24 -22.29
C LEU A 159 -50.41 30.38 -21.28
N SER A 160 -49.33 31.04 -20.83
CA SER A 160 -49.47 32.23 -19.98
C SER A 160 -50.02 33.44 -20.74
N ASP A 161 -49.78 33.49 -22.05
CA ASP A 161 -50.19 34.58 -22.92
C ASP A 161 -51.64 34.37 -23.42
N ASP A 162 -52.10 33.12 -23.60
CA ASP A 162 -53.46 32.76 -24.06
C ASP A 162 -54.50 32.44 -22.96
N ALA A 163 -54.08 32.09 -21.74
CA ALA A 163 -55.03 31.61 -20.72
C ALA A 163 -55.89 32.75 -20.15
N THR A 164 -57.22 32.57 -20.21
CA THR A 164 -58.21 33.47 -19.57
C THR A 164 -58.83 32.89 -18.30
N ASP A 165 -58.75 31.57 -18.11
CA ASP A 165 -59.46 30.85 -17.05
C ASP A 165 -58.58 30.64 -15.81
N THR A 166 -59.15 30.89 -14.63
CA THR A 166 -58.44 30.75 -13.34
C THR A 166 -57.94 29.33 -13.06
N SER A 167 -58.65 28.31 -13.52
CA SER A 167 -58.23 26.90 -13.46
C SER A 167 -57.02 26.62 -14.36
N SER A 168 -56.98 27.21 -15.56
CA SER A 168 -55.84 27.11 -16.47
C SER A 168 -54.60 27.79 -15.88
N HIS A 169 -54.73 28.97 -15.29
CA HIS A 169 -53.62 29.62 -14.57
C HIS A 169 -53.08 28.77 -13.39
N GLN A 170 -53.96 28.13 -12.61
CA GLN A 170 -53.52 27.21 -11.54
C GLN A 170 -52.76 25.99 -12.09
N ALA A 171 -53.21 25.41 -13.21
CA ALA A 171 -52.50 24.33 -13.89
C ALA A 171 -51.11 24.80 -14.38
N ILE A 172 -51.02 25.97 -15.02
CA ILE A 172 -49.77 26.55 -15.50
C ILE A 172 -48.78 26.81 -14.36
N GLU A 173 -49.22 27.34 -13.21
CA GLU A 173 -48.32 27.58 -12.07
C GLU A 173 -47.87 26.28 -11.37
N THR A 174 -48.74 25.27 -11.22
CA THR A 174 -48.31 23.96 -10.71
C THR A 174 -47.31 23.28 -11.66
N ALA A 175 -47.52 23.40 -12.98
CA ALA A 175 -46.56 22.97 -13.99
C ALA A 175 -45.24 23.75 -13.88
N ARG A 176 -45.26 25.09 -13.76
CA ARG A 176 -44.09 25.96 -13.58
C ARG A 176 -43.26 25.56 -12.35
N VAL A 177 -43.91 25.30 -11.21
CA VAL A 177 -43.25 24.79 -10.00
C VAL A 177 -42.64 23.41 -10.26
N SER A 178 -43.34 22.50 -10.94
CA SER A 178 -42.83 21.16 -11.26
C SER A 178 -41.61 21.20 -12.19
N VAL A 179 -41.65 22.03 -13.25
CA VAL A 179 -40.54 22.26 -14.19
C VAL A 179 -39.33 22.85 -13.47
N SER A 180 -39.52 23.74 -12.48
CA SER A 180 -38.41 24.25 -11.65
C SER A 180 -37.73 23.18 -10.79
N LYS A 181 -38.49 22.15 -10.35
CA LYS A 181 -37.99 21.02 -9.57
C LYS A 181 -37.28 20.01 -10.49
N LEU A 182 -37.87 19.71 -11.65
CA LEU A 182 -37.29 18.83 -12.67
C LEU A 182 -36.01 19.42 -13.29
N ARG A 183 -35.95 20.74 -13.53
CA ARG A 183 -34.73 21.45 -13.94
C ARG A 183 -33.59 21.26 -12.93
N ARG A 184 -33.86 21.45 -11.63
CA ARG A 184 -32.85 21.22 -10.57
C ARG A 184 -32.43 19.76 -10.47
N ARG A 185 -33.33 18.81 -10.73
CA ARG A 185 -33.00 17.37 -10.84
C ARG A 185 -32.15 17.06 -12.07
N LEU A 186 -32.44 17.68 -13.22
CA LEU A 186 -31.65 17.53 -14.44
C LEU A 186 -30.21 18.02 -14.21
N LEU A 187 -30.04 19.23 -13.67
CA LEU A 187 -28.72 19.81 -13.41
C LEU A 187 -27.91 18.92 -12.44
N ARG A 188 -28.51 18.46 -11.35
CA ARG A 188 -27.90 17.45 -10.45
C ARG A 188 -27.56 16.11 -11.10
N ASN A 189 -28.25 15.72 -12.17
CA ASN A 189 -27.90 14.52 -12.93
C ASN A 189 -26.80 14.78 -13.98
N VAL A 190 -26.60 16.04 -14.39
CA VAL A 190 -25.50 16.51 -15.25
C VAL A 190 -24.22 16.66 -14.42
N GLU A 191 -24.30 17.32 -13.26
CA GLU A 191 -23.26 17.42 -12.24
C GLU A 191 -22.71 16.00 -11.93
N LYS A 192 -23.58 15.03 -11.67
CA LYS A 192 -23.26 13.59 -11.46
C LYS A 192 -22.65 12.83 -12.63
N VAL A 193 -22.57 13.41 -13.83
CA VAL A 193 -21.77 12.90 -14.96
C VAL A 193 -20.41 13.59 -15.01
N PHE A 194 -20.34 14.88 -14.68
CA PHE A 194 -19.08 15.62 -14.56
C PHE A 194 -18.25 15.20 -13.34
N GLU A 195 -18.87 14.78 -12.24
CA GLU A 195 -18.22 14.21 -11.04
C GLU A 195 -17.40 12.93 -11.33
N ARG A 196 -17.58 12.27 -12.48
CA ARG A 196 -17.04 10.92 -12.75
C ARG A 196 -15.85 10.93 -13.70
N ALA A 197 -14.72 10.37 -13.29
CA ALA A 197 -13.64 10.02 -14.22
C ALA A 197 -14.02 8.72 -14.94
N GLY A 198 -14.70 8.84 -16.08
CA GLY A 198 -15.10 7.72 -16.94
C GLY A 198 -14.18 7.53 -18.16
N ASP A 199 -14.27 6.37 -18.81
CA ASP A 199 -13.41 5.98 -19.92
C ASP A 199 -13.77 6.67 -21.25
N GLU A 200 -13.04 6.34 -22.33
CA GLU A 200 -13.32 6.79 -23.71
C GLU A 200 -14.80 6.66 -24.12
N THR A 201 -15.47 5.60 -23.66
CA THR A 201 -16.87 5.29 -23.94
C THR A 201 -17.86 6.20 -23.19
N GLU A 202 -17.47 6.75 -22.04
CA GLU A 202 -18.26 7.71 -21.26
C GLU A 202 -17.97 9.18 -21.66
N ARG A 203 -16.91 9.48 -22.41
CA ARG A 203 -16.65 10.84 -22.96
C ARG A 203 -17.82 11.35 -23.82
N GLU A 204 -18.50 10.47 -24.56
CA GLU A 204 -19.73 10.84 -25.27
C GLU A 204 -20.85 11.30 -24.31
N ASP A 205 -20.98 10.65 -23.15
CA ASP A 205 -21.99 11.02 -22.15
C ASP A 205 -21.63 12.35 -21.47
N VAL A 206 -20.34 12.65 -21.29
CA VAL A 206 -19.86 13.99 -20.90
C VAL A 206 -20.21 15.03 -21.98
N GLN A 207 -19.90 14.78 -23.26
CA GLN A 207 -20.23 15.69 -24.37
C GLN A 207 -21.73 15.99 -24.42
N LYS A 208 -22.57 14.96 -24.29
CA LYS A 208 -24.03 15.06 -24.25
C LYS A 208 -24.51 15.79 -22.99
N ALA A 209 -23.88 15.59 -21.83
CA ALA A 209 -24.18 16.34 -20.61
C ALA A 209 -23.84 17.84 -20.74
N LEU A 210 -22.75 18.21 -21.43
CA LEU A 210 -22.43 19.62 -21.76
C LEU A 210 -23.50 20.24 -22.67
N CYS A 211 -23.97 19.52 -23.69
CA CYS A 211 -25.10 19.94 -24.51
C CYS A 211 -26.41 20.07 -23.70
N ALA A 212 -26.67 19.13 -22.80
CA ALA A 212 -27.84 19.15 -21.91
C ALA A 212 -27.80 20.33 -20.92
N TYR A 213 -26.62 20.70 -20.42
CA TYR A 213 -26.41 21.91 -19.62
C TYR A 213 -26.66 23.18 -20.43
N SER A 214 -25.97 23.34 -21.57
CA SER A 214 -26.09 24.50 -22.46
C SER A 214 -27.55 24.76 -22.88
N LEU A 215 -28.27 23.72 -23.31
CA LEU A 215 -29.67 23.82 -23.70
C LEU A 215 -30.60 24.16 -22.52
N ALA A 216 -30.25 23.76 -21.29
CA ALA A 216 -31.01 24.10 -20.09
C ALA A 216 -30.77 25.56 -19.64
N THR A 217 -29.51 26.01 -19.61
CA THR A 217 -29.12 27.33 -19.10
C THR A 217 -29.13 28.43 -20.15
N SER A 218 -29.16 28.08 -21.44
CA SER A 218 -28.87 28.97 -22.57
C SER A 218 -27.43 29.54 -22.56
N SER A 219 -26.50 28.84 -21.92
CA SER A 219 -25.07 29.20 -21.86
C SER A 219 -24.32 28.83 -23.14
N GLY A 220 -23.34 29.65 -23.53
CA GLY A 220 -22.42 29.38 -24.64
C GLY A 220 -21.31 28.39 -24.30
N ALA A 221 -20.56 27.95 -25.32
CA ALA A 221 -19.52 26.93 -25.22
C ALA A 221 -18.47 27.24 -24.13
N ARG A 222 -18.07 28.51 -24.00
CA ARG A 222 -17.06 28.96 -23.03
C ARG A 222 -17.56 28.88 -21.60
N ASP A 223 -18.81 29.24 -21.36
CA ASP A 223 -19.40 29.25 -20.03
C ASP A 223 -19.81 27.83 -19.60
N VAL A 224 -20.15 26.97 -20.56
CA VAL A 224 -20.35 25.51 -20.40
C VAL A 224 -19.03 24.82 -20.00
N LEU A 225 -17.93 25.11 -20.70
CA LEU A 225 -16.60 24.60 -20.34
C LEU A 225 -16.17 25.07 -18.95
N ARG A 226 -16.39 26.35 -18.60
CA ARG A 226 -16.06 26.87 -17.26
C ARG A 226 -16.81 26.13 -16.16
N HIS A 227 -18.10 25.83 -16.35
CA HIS A 227 -18.87 25.06 -15.38
C HIS A 227 -18.38 23.61 -15.26
N PHE A 228 -18.03 22.95 -16.38
CA PHE A 228 -17.42 21.61 -16.35
C PHE A 228 -16.11 21.58 -15.54
N LEU A 229 -15.18 22.49 -15.83
CA LEU A 229 -13.92 22.62 -15.10
C LEU A 229 -14.15 22.91 -13.60
N HIS A 230 -15.15 23.74 -13.27
CA HIS A 230 -15.51 24.03 -11.88
C HIS A 230 -16.03 22.78 -11.14
N VAL A 231 -16.96 22.02 -11.72
CA VAL A 231 -17.49 20.78 -11.09
C VAL A 231 -16.40 19.70 -11.01
N ARG A 232 -15.48 19.63 -11.98
CA ARG A 232 -14.29 18.76 -11.90
C ARG A 232 -13.37 19.13 -10.74
N ALA A 233 -13.10 20.42 -10.53
CA ALA A 233 -12.28 20.89 -9.41
C ALA A 233 -12.97 20.67 -8.05
N GLU A 234 -14.27 20.92 -7.98
CA GLU A 234 -15.08 20.66 -6.78
C GLU A 234 -15.08 19.16 -6.43
N ALA A 235 -15.28 18.27 -7.40
CA ALA A 235 -15.19 16.82 -7.21
C ALA A 235 -13.79 16.33 -6.80
N MET A 236 -12.71 17.01 -7.24
CA MET A 236 -11.35 16.74 -6.75
C MET A 236 -11.13 17.21 -5.32
N GLY A 237 -11.64 18.38 -4.94
CA GLY A 237 -11.60 18.88 -3.57
C GLY A 237 -12.35 17.96 -2.61
N LEU A 238 -13.60 17.62 -2.96
CA LEU A 238 -14.48 16.72 -2.20
C LEU A 238 -13.89 15.31 -2.01
N ALA A 239 -13.01 14.84 -2.89
CA ALA A 239 -12.30 13.57 -2.70
C ALA A 239 -11.33 13.62 -1.50
N PHE A 240 -10.81 14.80 -1.15
CA PHE A 240 -9.93 15.01 0.00
C PHE A 240 -10.65 15.61 1.23
N GLU A 241 -11.92 16.00 1.12
CA GLU A 241 -12.69 16.52 2.26
C GLU A 241 -13.12 15.40 3.21
N VAL A 242 -12.78 15.59 4.49
CA VAL A 242 -13.15 14.69 5.58
C VAL A 242 -14.30 15.34 6.35
N GLU A 243 -15.51 15.26 5.79
CA GLU A 243 -16.73 15.58 6.54
C GLU A 243 -16.95 14.58 7.70
N GLU A 244 -17.82 14.93 8.64
CA GLU A 244 -17.93 14.47 10.04
C GLU A 244 -18.11 12.94 10.28
N ASN A 245 -18.12 12.10 9.24
CA ASN A 245 -18.39 10.67 9.29
C ASN A 245 -17.19 9.79 9.76
N ASN A 246 -16.16 10.37 10.40
CA ASN A 246 -14.94 9.68 10.89
C ASN A 246 -14.12 8.89 9.84
N ARG A 247 -14.35 9.07 8.53
CA ARG A 247 -13.53 8.45 7.46
C ARG A 247 -12.12 9.04 7.48
N LYS A 248 -11.09 8.21 7.62
CA LYS A 248 -9.70 8.60 7.31
C LYS A 248 -9.51 8.69 5.79
N ARG A 249 -8.66 9.60 5.31
CA ARG A 249 -8.24 9.64 3.90
C ARG A 249 -7.59 8.30 3.52
N SER A 250 -7.98 7.77 2.36
CA SER A 250 -7.45 6.53 1.79
C SER A 250 -6.47 6.80 0.64
N ALA A 251 -5.66 5.80 0.30
CA ALA A 251 -4.93 5.75 -0.96
C ALA A 251 -5.89 5.86 -2.17
N ASP A 252 -7.09 5.28 -2.06
CA ASP A 252 -8.14 5.35 -3.10
C ASP A 252 -8.54 6.79 -3.44
N ASP A 253 -8.59 7.66 -2.43
CA ASP A 253 -9.04 9.05 -2.56
C ASP A 253 -8.04 9.85 -3.41
N VAL A 254 -6.74 9.61 -3.20
CA VAL A 254 -5.65 10.16 -4.03
C VAL A 254 -5.73 9.64 -5.46
N VAL A 255 -5.91 8.32 -5.65
CA VAL A 255 -5.99 7.70 -6.98
C VAL A 255 -7.24 8.18 -7.74
N GLN A 256 -8.36 8.43 -7.06
CA GLN A 256 -9.56 9.03 -7.64
C GLN A 256 -9.31 10.49 -8.05
N ALA A 257 -8.67 11.30 -7.21
CA ALA A 257 -8.34 12.68 -7.51
C ALA A 257 -7.35 12.81 -8.69
N LEU A 258 -6.31 11.96 -8.74
CA LEU A 258 -5.38 11.89 -9.88
C LEU A 258 -6.09 11.48 -11.16
N ARG A 259 -7.03 10.53 -11.10
CA ARG A 259 -7.84 10.10 -12.26
C ARG A 259 -8.81 11.17 -12.72
N LEU A 260 -9.37 11.97 -11.81
CA LEU A 260 -10.15 13.17 -12.16
C LEU A 260 -9.26 14.23 -12.84
N TYR A 261 -8.04 14.42 -12.33
CA TYR A 261 -7.06 15.33 -12.89
C TYR A 261 -6.68 14.94 -14.33
N SER A 262 -6.07 13.76 -14.51
CA SER A 262 -5.59 13.28 -15.81
C SER A 262 -6.71 13.21 -16.85
N ARG A 263 -7.87 12.63 -16.48
CA ARG A 263 -9.00 12.46 -17.39
C ARG A 263 -9.60 13.79 -17.85
N THR A 264 -9.60 14.82 -17.00
CA THR A 264 -10.11 16.16 -17.38
C THR A 264 -9.21 16.82 -18.41
N LEU A 265 -7.88 16.67 -18.32
CA LEU A 265 -6.95 17.15 -19.34
C LEU A 265 -7.28 16.53 -20.70
N LEU A 266 -7.40 15.20 -20.75
CA LEU A 266 -7.66 14.46 -21.98
C LEU A 266 -9.07 14.74 -22.55
N ASP A 267 -10.10 14.80 -21.70
CA ASP A 267 -11.47 15.07 -22.14
C ASP A 267 -11.61 16.50 -22.70
N VAL A 268 -11.01 17.53 -22.08
CA VAL A 268 -11.07 18.90 -22.62
C VAL A 268 -10.33 19.01 -23.96
N GLN A 269 -9.15 18.39 -24.09
CA GLN A 269 -8.39 18.38 -25.35
C GLN A 269 -9.11 17.60 -26.46
N ALA A 270 -9.85 16.54 -26.12
CA ALA A 270 -10.67 15.81 -27.09
C ALA A 270 -11.97 16.56 -27.48
N LEU A 271 -12.51 17.40 -26.59
CA LEU A 271 -13.75 18.13 -26.79
C LEU A 271 -13.56 19.47 -27.54
N VAL A 272 -12.45 20.17 -27.32
CA VAL A 272 -12.30 21.60 -27.66
C VAL A 272 -11.06 21.81 -28.56
N PRO A 273 -11.13 22.64 -29.63
CA PRO A 273 -12.23 23.52 -30.03
C PRO A 273 -13.37 22.84 -30.79
N GLY A 274 -13.11 21.77 -31.54
CA GLY A 274 -14.05 21.28 -32.56
C GLY A 274 -15.32 20.58 -32.04
N ARG A 275 -15.17 19.52 -31.23
CA ARG A 275 -16.28 18.58 -30.96
C ARG A 275 -17.41 19.18 -30.13
N LEU A 276 -17.11 20.08 -29.20
CA LEU A 276 -18.11 20.77 -28.38
C LEU A 276 -18.94 21.73 -29.23
N SER A 277 -18.31 22.62 -29.99
CA SER A 277 -19.01 23.57 -30.87
C SER A 277 -19.84 22.88 -31.95
N LEU A 278 -19.35 21.78 -32.52
CA LEU A 278 -20.12 20.94 -33.45
C LEU A 278 -21.33 20.24 -32.80
N ALA A 279 -21.22 19.76 -31.56
CA ALA A 279 -22.36 19.19 -30.85
C ALA A 279 -23.41 20.26 -30.48
N LEU A 280 -22.97 21.46 -30.11
CA LEU A 280 -23.83 22.61 -29.87
C LEU A 280 -24.46 23.18 -31.16
N SER A 281 -23.85 22.99 -32.33
CA SER A 281 -24.48 23.30 -33.64
C SER A 281 -25.51 22.25 -34.02
N GLY A 282 -25.23 20.97 -33.73
CA GLY A 282 -26.18 19.87 -33.91
C GLY A 282 -27.52 20.09 -33.21
N LEU A 283 -27.56 20.76 -32.06
CA LEU A 283 -28.79 21.15 -31.35
C LEU A 283 -29.72 22.10 -32.15
N LYS A 284 -29.22 22.75 -33.22
CA LYS A 284 -29.97 23.67 -34.09
C LYS A 284 -30.41 23.04 -35.41
N SER A 285 -29.99 21.80 -35.69
CA SER A 285 -30.19 21.14 -37.00
C SER A 285 -31.65 21.00 -37.41
N HIS A 286 -32.56 20.85 -36.45
CA HIS A 286 -33.99 20.67 -36.65
C HIS A 286 -34.78 21.51 -35.63
N PRO A 287 -35.99 22.00 -35.98
CA PRO A 287 -36.94 22.54 -35.01
C PRO A 287 -37.27 21.53 -33.91
N LEU A 288 -37.59 22.02 -32.71
CA LEU A 288 -37.71 21.19 -31.51
C LEU A 288 -38.77 20.08 -31.67
N LEU A 289 -39.94 20.38 -32.23
CA LEU A 289 -40.96 19.35 -32.46
C LEU A 289 -40.59 18.38 -33.59
N ALA A 290 -39.73 18.76 -34.53
CA ALA A 290 -39.26 17.92 -35.62
C ALA A 290 -38.20 16.87 -35.19
N ASP A 291 -37.65 16.98 -33.98
CA ASP A 291 -36.59 16.11 -33.48
C ASP A 291 -37.02 14.64 -33.40
N PRO A 292 -36.31 13.69 -34.05
CA PRO A 292 -36.73 12.28 -34.06
C PRO A 292 -36.72 11.65 -32.67
N GLY A 293 -35.83 12.08 -31.78
CA GLY A 293 -35.80 11.62 -30.39
C GLY A 293 -37.03 12.04 -29.59
N LEU A 294 -37.61 13.21 -29.87
CA LEU A 294 -38.89 13.63 -29.28
C LEU A 294 -40.09 12.92 -29.90
N LYS A 295 -40.10 12.67 -31.22
CA LYS A 295 -41.20 11.94 -31.88
C LYS A 295 -41.28 10.46 -31.49
N GLN A 296 -40.17 9.86 -31.03
CA GLN A 296 -40.14 8.49 -30.48
C GLN A 296 -40.76 8.37 -29.07
N LEU A 297 -41.04 9.47 -28.37
CA LEU A 297 -41.65 9.44 -27.04
C LEU A 297 -43.17 9.28 -27.13
N GLU A 298 -43.65 8.03 -27.19
CA GLU A 298 -45.09 7.68 -27.25
C GLU A 298 -45.95 8.46 -26.26
N GLY A 299 -45.45 8.70 -25.04
CA GLY A 299 -46.18 9.44 -24.01
C GLY A 299 -46.47 10.90 -24.35
N LEU A 300 -45.70 11.54 -25.24
CA LEU A 300 -45.93 12.93 -25.68
C LEU A 300 -47.04 13.01 -26.73
N ARG A 301 -47.26 11.97 -27.55
CA ARG A 301 -48.20 11.96 -28.68
C ARG A 301 -48.17 13.24 -29.54
N LEU A 302 -46.97 13.57 -30.04
CA LEU A 302 -46.77 14.71 -30.92
C LEU A 302 -47.57 14.58 -32.23
N ASP A 303 -47.77 13.34 -32.70
CA ASP A 303 -48.68 12.99 -33.81
C ASP A 303 -50.10 13.59 -33.68
N ILE A 304 -50.59 13.78 -32.45
CA ILE A 304 -51.88 14.40 -32.16
C ILE A 304 -51.73 15.88 -31.78
N TYR A 305 -50.76 16.23 -30.92
CA TYR A 305 -50.70 17.57 -30.31
C TYR A 305 -49.85 18.60 -31.07
N GLU A 306 -48.93 18.21 -31.95
CA GLU A 306 -48.05 19.11 -32.72
C GLU A 306 -48.85 20.15 -33.52
N ARG A 307 -50.00 19.75 -34.09
CA ARG A 307 -50.92 20.63 -34.84
C ARG A 307 -51.66 21.67 -33.98
N TRP A 308 -51.72 21.50 -32.66
CA TRP A 308 -52.43 22.41 -31.74
C TRP A 308 -51.52 23.41 -31.04
N CYS A 309 -50.20 23.27 -31.23
CA CYS A 309 -49.19 24.23 -30.81
C CYS A 309 -49.12 25.42 -31.77
N ASP A 310 -48.72 26.57 -31.25
CA ASP A 310 -48.63 27.82 -32.01
C ASP A 310 -47.39 27.83 -32.94
N GLU A 311 -47.36 28.68 -33.96
CA GLU A 311 -46.24 28.74 -34.93
C GLU A 311 -44.88 29.01 -34.25
N GLU A 312 -44.85 29.82 -33.18
CA GLU A 312 -43.66 30.02 -32.34
C GLU A 312 -43.07 28.71 -31.79
N ILE A 313 -43.91 27.71 -31.50
CA ILE A 313 -43.51 26.42 -30.94
C ILE A 313 -43.20 25.41 -32.05
N GLN A 314 -44.01 25.36 -33.12
CA GLN A 314 -43.80 24.45 -34.24
C GLN A 314 -42.44 24.67 -34.92
N TYR A 315 -42.06 25.94 -35.13
CA TYR A 315 -40.79 26.31 -35.77
C TYR A 315 -39.67 26.64 -34.77
N PHE A 316 -39.88 26.41 -33.46
CA PHE A 316 -38.88 26.76 -32.45
C PHE A 316 -37.55 26.02 -32.66
N THR A 317 -36.47 26.77 -32.87
CA THR A 317 -35.10 26.24 -32.92
C THR A 317 -34.30 26.83 -31.75
N PRO A 318 -33.71 26.02 -30.85
CA PRO A 318 -33.02 26.54 -29.67
C PRO A 318 -31.84 27.46 -29.99
N PHE A 319 -31.89 28.71 -29.53
CA PHE A 319 -30.74 29.61 -29.63
C PHE A 319 -29.67 29.24 -28.60
N VAL A 320 -28.59 28.64 -29.08
CA VAL A 320 -27.39 28.27 -28.32
C VAL A 320 -26.18 28.98 -28.93
N ARG A 321 -25.31 29.59 -28.12
CA ARG A 321 -24.01 30.10 -28.59
C ARG A 321 -23.01 28.95 -28.69
N HIS A 322 -22.25 28.91 -29.78
CA HIS A 322 -21.30 27.82 -30.07
C HIS A 322 -19.94 28.27 -30.60
N ASP A 323 -19.81 29.53 -31.03
CA ASP A 323 -18.58 30.12 -31.57
C ASP A 323 -17.92 31.06 -30.54
N ASP A 324 -18.32 30.99 -29.27
CA ASP A 324 -17.88 31.87 -28.19
C ASP A 324 -16.60 31.39 -27.46
N LEU A 325 -15.90 30.39 -28.01
CA LEU A 325 -14.74 29.73 -27.40
C LEU A 325 -13.65 29.41 -28.44
N ASP A 326 -12.56 30.19 -28.44
CA ASP A 326 -11.40 29.93 -29.28
C ASP A 326 -10.48 28.83 -28.72
N GLY A 327 -9.73 28.15 -29.60
CA GLY A 327 -8.70 27.18 -29.22
C GLY A 327 -7.47 27.78 -28.51
N SER A 328 -7.36 29.11 -28.39
CA SER A 328 -6.43 29.80 -27.49
C SER A 328 -7.02 29.91 -26.08
N GLN A 329 -8.19 30.54 -25.96
CA GLN A 329 -8.94 30.72 -24.70
C GLN A 329 -9.20 29.38 -23.99
N ALA A 330 -9.47 28.31 -24.76
CA ALA A 330 -9.64 26.96 -24.22
C ALA A 330 -8.38 26.40 -23.54
N ARG A 331 -7.19 26.67 -24.09
CA ARG A 331 -5.91 26.23 -23.50
C ARG A 331 -5.54 27.07 -22.29
N GLU A 332 -5.79 28.37 -22.32
CA GLU A 332 -5.63 29.27 -21.17
C GLU A 332 -6.53 28.84 -20.00
N MET A 333 -7.82 28.55 -20.28
CA MET A 333 -8.76 28.01 -19.28
C MET A 333 -8.36 26.63 -18.75
N LEU A 334 -7.74 25.78 -19.57
CA LEU A 334 -7.26 24.47 -19.12
C LEU A 334 -5.99 24.58 -18.28
N ALA A 335 -5.04 25.45 -18.65
CA ALA A 335 -3.79 25.68 -17.93
C ALA A 335 -4.04 26.28 -16.53
N ALA A 336 -4.87 27.33 -16.45
CA ALA A 336 -5.27 27.94 -15.18
C ALA A 336 -6.18 27.03 -14.30
N TRP A 337 -6.65 25.92 -14.86
CA TRP A 337 -7.30 24.85 -14.11
C TRP A 337 -6.30 23.76 -13.68
N SER A 338 -5.37 23.36 -14.55
CA SER A 338 -4.40 22.31 -14.25
C SER A 338 -3.39 22.75 -13.18
N GLU A 339 -2.97 24.01 -13.18
CA GLU A 339 -2.15 24.62 -12.12
C GLU A 339 -2.78 24.49 -10.73
N LYS A 340 -4.09 24.73 -10.61
CA LYS A 340 -4.82 24.62 -9.33
C LYS A 340 -5.20 23.17 -9.02
N GLY A 341 -5.44 22.36 -10.05
CA GLY A 341 -5.69 20.93 -9.91
C GLY A 341 -4.45 20.19 -9.39
N SER A 342 -3.25 20.58 -9.82
CA SER A 342 -1.99 20.02 -9.32
C SER A 342 -1.71 20.43 -7.88
N GLU A 343 -1.91 21.70 -7.50
CA GLU A 343 -1.80 22.16 -6.12
C GLU A 343 -2.70 21.35 -5.17
N VAL A 344 -3.99 21.23 -5.48
CA VAL A 344 -4.97 20.48 -4.65
C VAL A 344 -4.62 18.99 -4.59
N LEU A 345 -4.19 18.40 -5.70
CA LEU A 345 -3.78 16.99 -5.77
C LEU A 345 -2.52 16.70 -4.95
N LEU A 346 -1.50 17.55 -5.04
CA LEU A 346 -0.23 17.40 -4.33
C LEU A 346 -0.39 17.66 -2.82
N ASP A 347 -1.22 18.63 -2.44
CA ASP A 347 -1.61 18.86 -1.04
C ASP A 347 -2.38 17.67 -0.46
N GLY A 348 -3.37 17.14 -1.20
CA GLY A 348 -4.12 15.94 -0.82
C GLY A 348 -3.27 14.68 -0.71
N LEU A 349 -2.32 14.48 -1.64
CA LEU A 349 -1.31 13.42 -1.58
C LEU A 349 -0.43 13.56 -0.33
N LYS A 350 0.19 14.73 -0.10
CA LYS A 350 1.07 14.99 1.06
C LYS A 350 0.33 14.76 2.37
N LYS A 351 -0.88 15.31 2.53
CA LYS A 351 -1.74 15.12 3.71
C LYS A 351 -2.23 13.69 3.92
N THR A 352 -2.26 12.85 2.88
CA THR A 352 -2.59 11.42 3.00
C THR A 352 -1.36 10.63 3.41
N LEU A 353 -0.24 10.82 2.70
CA LEU A 353 1.08 10.27 3.01
C LEU A 353 1.49 10.55 4.48
N ASP A 354 1.18 11.73 5.01
CA ASP A 354 1.50 12.09 6.39
C ASP A 354 0.86 11.21 7.46
N THR A 355 -0.25 10.54 7.14
CA THR A 355 -0.90 9.56 8.01
C THR A 355 -0.32 8.14 7.89
N MET A 356 0.41 7.85 6.81
CA MET A 356 0.94 6.53 6.49
C MET A 356 2.30 6.32 7.15
N SER A 357 2.47 5.22 7.90
CA SER A 357 3.71 4.92 8.65
C SER A 357 4.33 3.56 8.30
N GLU A 358 3.84 2.92 7.24
CA GLU A 358 4.28 1.61 6.77
C GLU A 358 4.79 1.71 5.34
N PHE A 359 5.98 1.17 5.10
CA PHE A 359 6.65 1.29 3.81
C PHE A 359 5.90 0.58 2.67
N LYS A 360 5.27 -0.55 2.97
CA LYS A 360 4.55 -1.38 1.98
C LYS A 360 3.31 -0.64 1.44
N SER A 361 2.49 -0.05 2.30
CA SER A 361 1.35 0.78 1.84
C SER A 361 1.77 2.08 1.14
N ILE A 362 2.89 2.70 1.51
CA ILE A 362 3.43 3.87 0.77
C ILE A 362 3.92 3.44 -0.62
N MET A 363 4.52 2.24 -0.77
CA MET A 363 4.89 1.69 -2.07
C MET A 363 3.66 1.38 -2.93
N GLU A 364 2.63 0.74 -2.37
CA GLU A 364 1.37 0.44 -3.08
C GLU A 364 0.71 1.71 -3.63
N LEU A 365 0.69 2.79 -2.83
CA LEU A 365 0.25 4.11 -3.29
C LEU A 365 1.19 4.70 -4.36
N ARG A 366 2.52 4.57 -4.21
CA ARG A 366 3.50 5.01 -5.24
C ARG A 366 3.25 4.33 -6.58
N THR A 367 3.08 3.02 -6.57
CA THR A 367 2.76 2.23 -7.76
C THR A 367 1.44 2.69 -8.39
N SER A 368 0.36 2.73 -7.62
CA SER A 368 -0.97 3.13 -8.11
C SER A 368 -1.02 4.56 -8.68
N VAL A 369 -0.25 5.50 -8.10
CA VAL A 369 -0.16 6.90 -8.54
C VAL A 369 0.70 7.03 -9.80
N LEU A 370 1.89 6.42 -9.83
CA LEU A 370 2.80 6.55 -10.95
C LEU A 370 2.31 5.79 -12.19
N GLU A 371 1.75 4.58 -12.04
CA GLU A 371 1.14 3.83 -13.16
C GLU A 371 0.03 4.64 -13.84
N LEU A 372 -0.84 5.27 -13.05
CA LEU A 372 -1.95 6.07 -13.59
C LEU A 372 -1.45 7.38 -14.23
N TRP A 373 -0.41 8.01 -13.67
CA TRP A 373 0.21 9.19 -14.29
C TRP A 373 0.97 8.85 -15.58
N ILE A 374 1.69 7.73 -15.65
CA ILE A 374 2.37 7.26 -16.86
C ILE A 374 1.34 6.98 -17.96
N ARG A 375 0.28 6.22 -17.64
CA ARG A 375 -0.76 5.83 -18.60
C ARG A 375 -1.52 7.02 -19.19
N ASP A 376 -1.83 8.05 -18.39
CA ASP A 376 -2.74 9.14 -18.80
C ASP A 376 -2.03 10.50 -19.00
N GLY A 377 -0.91 10.75 -18.32
CA GLY A 377 -0.25 12.07 -18.24
C GLY A 377 0.51 12.45 -19.52
N GLY A 378 1.26 11.50 -20.10
CA GLY A 378 1.98 11.73 -21.36
C GLY A 378 1.09 12.13 -22.55
N LYS A 379 -0.20 11.77 -22.49
CA LYS A 379 -1.21 12.05 -23.51
C LYS A 379 -1.72 13.51 -23.49
N ALA A 380 -1.47 14.26 -22.41
CA ALA A 380 -1.95 15.62 -22.23
C ALA A 380 -1.05 16.67 -22.92
N ARG A 381 -1.42 17.07 -24.14
CA ARG A 381 -0.62 17.98 -24.98
C ARG A 381 -0.47 19.37 -24.37
N GLY A 382 0.75 19.89 -24.31
CA GLY A 382 1.03 21.26 -23.87
C GLY A 382 1.11 21.44 -22.35
N ILE A 383 1.18 20.35 -21.60
CA ILE A 383 1.68 20.28 -20.21
C ILE A 383 2.92 19.40 -20.26
N ASP A 384 3.96 19.69 -19.48
CA ASP A 384 5.13 18.82 -19.38
C ASP A 384 4.79 17.64 -18.42
N PRO A 385 4.85 16.37 -18.87
CA PRO A 385 4.55 15.24 -17.98
C PRO A 385 5.56 15.07 -16.84
N SER A 386 6.79 15.59 -16.99
CA SER A 386 7.88 15.44 -16.02
C SER A 386 7.68 16.29 -14.76
N GLU A 387 7.23 17.55 -14.88
CA GLU A 387 7.01 18.45 -13.75
C GLU A 387 6.05 17.84 -12.71
N MET A 388 4.96 17.24 -13.17
CA MET A 388 4.01 16.52 -12.31
C MET A 388 4.60 15.21 -11.81
N GLN A 389 5.27 14.42 -12.67
CA GLN A 389 5.87 13.14 -12.25
C GLN A 389 6.87 13.35 -11.10
N ASP A 390 7.73 14.36 -11.22
CA ASP A 390 8.75 14.67 -10.23
C ASP A 390 8.14 15.31 -8.97
N SER A 391 7.07 16.10 -9.08
CA SER A 391 6.30 16.58 -7.93
C SER A 391 5.64 15.44 -7.14
N LEU A 392 5.12 14.42 -7.82
CA LEU A 392 4.57 13.21 -7.20
C LEU A 392 5.68 12.37 -6.55
N ARG A 393 6.80 12.15 -7.25
CA ARG A 393 7.99 11.46 -6.72
C ARG A 393 8.54 12.16 -5.48
N GLU A 394 8.74 13.48 -5.52
CA GLU A 394 9.28 14.26 -4.40
C GLU A 394 8.41 14.08 -3.14
N ALA A 395 7.09 14.22 -3.26
CA ALA A 395 6.16 14.05 -2.15
C ALA A 395 6.25 12.65 -1.52
N ILE A 396 6.26 11.60 -2.36
CA ILE A 396 6.33 10.20 -1.94
C ILE A 396 7.69 9.87 -1.33
N ASN A 397 8.78 10.17 -2.04
CA ASN A 397 10.15 9.90 -1.60
C ASN A 397 10.47 10.65 -0.29
N SER A 398 10.05 11.92 -0.17
CA SER A 398 10.18 12.68 1.08
C SER A 398 9.48 11.99 2.26
N ARG A 399 8.28 11.42 2.04
CA ARG A 399 7.62 10.64 3.08
C ARG A 399 8.36 9.34 3.39
N MET A 400 8.81 8.60 2.37
CA MET A 400 9.56 7.36 2.56
C MET A 400 10.85 7.61 3.36
N LEU A 401 11.59 8.67 3.05
CA LEU A 401 12.78 9.10 3.79
C LEU A 401 12.46 9.50 5.25
N GLY A 402 11.38 10.25 5.48
CA GLY A 402 10.94 10.63 6.83
C GLY A 402 10.49 9.43 7.68
N VAL A 403 9.77 8.47 7.09
CA VAL A 403 9.44 7.20 7.75
C VAL A 403 10.70 6.36 7.97
N LEU A 404 11.68 6.40 7.06
CA LEU A 404 12.97 5.71 7.21
C LEU A 404 13.69 6.16 8.47
N ASP A 405 13.93 7.47 8.60
CA ASP A 405 14.62 8.04 9.75
C ASP A 405 13.84 7.77 11.05
N THR A 406 12.51 7.76 11.00
CA THR A 406 11.62 7.42 12.13
C THR A 406 11.68 5.92 12.51
N LYS A 407 12.04 5.02 11.60
CA LYS A 407 12.19 3.57 11.87
C LYS A 407 13.61 3.24 12.31
N VAL A 408 14.64 3.79 11.67
CA VAL A 408 16.05 3.60 12.05
C VAL A 408 16.32 4.18 13.43
N SER A 409 15.90 5.42 13.71
CA SER A 409 16.14 6.09 14.99
C SER A 409 15.63 5.32 16.22
N LYS A 410 14.63 4.43 16.08
CA LYS A 410 14.15 3.55 17.16
C LYS A 410 15.21 2.60 17.74
N LEU A 411 16.40 2.49 17.14
CA LEU A 411 17.53 1.79 17.75
C LEU A 411 17.88 2.32 19.15
N HIS A 412 17.61 3.59 19.45
CA HIS A 412 17.79 4.17 20.80
C HIS A 412 16.96 3.47 21.89
N LEU A 413 15.88 2.77 21.52
CA LEU A 413 15.07 2.01 22.48
C LEU A 413 15.85 0.84 23.07
N VAL A 414 16.86 0.29 22.37
CA VAL A 414 17.77 -0.72 22.91
C VAL A 414 18.62 -0.12 24.03
N GLY A 415 19.21 1.06 23.81
CA GLY A 415 19.95 1.80 24.84
C GLY A 415 19.06 2.24 26.02
N SER A 416 17.78 2.53 25.75
CA SER A 416 16.78 2.86 26.77
C SER A 416 16.41 1.65 27.64
N GLU A 417 16.25 0.45 27.06
CA GLU A 417 16.04 -0.78 27.83
C GLU A 417 17.29 -1.17 28.65
N ILE A 418 18.50 -0.98 28.11
CA ILE A 418 19.76 -1.16 28.86
C ILE A 418 19.79 -0.23 30.08
N SER A 419 19.55 1.07 29.87
CA SER A 419 19.48 2.06 30.97
C SER A 419 18.38 1.72 31.99
N ALA A 420 17.21 1.27 31.53
CA ALA A 420 16.09 0.89 32.39
C ALA A 420 16.34 -0.42 33.17
N ALA A 421 17.15 -1.35 32.65
CA ALA A 421 17.62 -2.52 33.39
C ALA A 421 18.60 -2.13 34.50
N LEU A 422 19.61 -1.32 34.18
CA LEU A 422 20.59 -0.80 35.16
C LEU A 422 19.91 0.02 36.27
N GLY A 423 18.96 0.90 35.91
CA GLY A 423 18.19 1.69 36.86
C GLY A 423 17.23 0.89 37.75
N ARG A 424 17.03 -0.42 37.49
CA ARG A 424 16.21 -1.34 38.30
C ARG A 424 17.04 -2.49 38.90
N TRP A 425 18.37 -2.42 38.84
CA TRP A 425 19.26 -3.52 39.16
C TRP A 425 19.19 -3.99 40.63
N LYS A 426 18.98 -5.30 40.82
CA LYS A 426 18.93 -5.99 42.10
C LYS A 426 19.75 -7.27 42.02
N ASP A 427 20.77 -7.36 42.86
CA ASP A 427 21.65 -8.53 42.91
C ASP A 427 20.88 -9.79 43.34
N GLY A 428 21.17 -10.92 42.71
CA GLY A 428 20.42 -12.16 42.85
C GLY A 428 19.04 -12.15 42.17
N ILE A 429 18.74 -11.19 41.27
CA ILE A 429 17.46 -11.12 40.55
C ILE A 429 17.64 -10.63 39.10
N THR A 430 18.31 -9.49 38.87
CA THR A 430 18.51 -8.95 37.50
C THR A 430 19.72 -9.55 36.79
N ASP A 431 20.58 -10.18 37.57
CA ASP A 431 21.78 -10.94 37.24
C ASP A 431 21.56 -12.46 37.33
N GLU A 432 20.42 -12.91 37.86
CA GLU A 432 20.10 -14.33 38.04
C GLU A 432 20.19 -15.09 36.70
N HIS A 433 20.79 -16.27 36.72
CA HIS A 433 20.97 -17.14 35.56
C HIS A 433 20.53 -18.57 35.91
N VAL A 434 19.78 -19.19 34.99
CA VAL A 434 19.34 -20.57 35.12
C VAL A 434 20.29 -21.48 34.35
N SER A 435 21.02 -22.33 35.08
CA SER A 435 21.94 -23.31 34.50
C SER A 435 21.24 -24.20 33.47
N ILE A 436 21.96 -24.55 32.39
CA ILE A 436 21.48 -25.50 31.38
C ILE A 436 21.13 -26.88 31.96
N TRP A 437 21.64 -27.20 33.16
CA TRP A 437 21.44 -28.45 33.88
C TRP A 437 20.31 -28.40 34.93
N ASN A 438 19.65 -27.26 35.14
CA ASN A 438 18.42 -27.23 35.93
C ASN A 438 17.26 -27.75 35.06
N GLU A 439 16.49 -28.71 35.57
CA GLU A 439 15.34 -29.31 34.88
C GLU A 439 14.12 -28.37 34.87
N GLU A 440 14.01 -27.45 35.83
CA GLU A 440 12.89 -26.53 35.98
C GLU A 440 12.67 -25.71 34.70
N GLY A 441 11.41 -25.63 34.24
CA GLY A 441 10.98 -24.88 33.04
C GLY A 441 11.17 -25.60 31.71
N TYR A 442 11.99 -26.66 31.61
CA TYR A 442 12.11 -27.39 30.34
C TYR A 442 10.84 -28.16 29.96
N ASP A 443 10.10 -28.71 30.93
CA ASP A 443 8.81 -29.39 30.67
C ASP A 443 7.75 -28.45 30.08
N GLU A 444 7.70 -27.19 30.55
CA GLU A 444 6.78 -26.18 30.01
C GLU A 444 7.19 -25.77 28.58
N ALA A 445 8.49 -25.59 28.33
CA ALA A 445 9.01 -25.34 26.99
C ALA A 445 8.78 -26.52 26.04
N LEU A 446 8.88 -27.76 26.51
CA LEU A 446 8.56 -28.98 25.76
C LEU A 446 7.07 -29.12 25.46
N ALA A 447 6.19 -28.71 26.38
CA ALA A 447 4.75 -28.64 26.14
C ALA A 447 4.39 -27.60 25.05
N GLY A 448 5.18 -26.52 24.93
CA GLY A 448 5.15 -25.59 23.80
C GLY A 448 5.72 -26.15 22.49
N GLY A 449 6.38 -27.32 22.52
CA GLY A 449 6.95 -28.02 21.39
C GLY A 449 8.44 -27.78 21.17
N ALA A 450 8.98 -28.37 20.10
CA ALA A 450 10.43 -28.42 19.87
C ALA A 450 11.08 -27.04 19.68
N ALA A 451 10.38 -26.06 19.09
CA ALA A 451 10.95 -24.72 18.85
C ALA A 451 11.09 -23.90 20.15
N PRO A 452 10.07 -23.78 21.03
CA PRO A 452 10.25 -23.21 22.37
C PRO A 452 11.30 -23.92 23.22
N PHE A 453 11.34 -25.26 23.22
CA PHE A 453 12.39 -26.00 23.95
C PHE A 453 13.80 -25.68 23.44
N VAL A 454 14.04 -25.67 22.13
CA VAL A 454 15.34 -25.27 21.55
C VAL A 454 15.65 -23.82 21.88
N GLN A 455 14.66 -22.91 21.85
CA GLN A 455 14.85 -21.52 22.25
C GLN A 455 15.27 -21.40 23.72
N GLU A 456 14.69 -22.18 24.63
CA GLU A 456 15.00 -22.17 26.05
C GLU A 456 16.41 -22.70 26.35
N VAL A 457 16.79 -23.85 25.77
CA VAL A 457 18.15 -24.39 25.84
C VAL A 457 19.18 -23.39 25.32
N VAL A 458 18.88 -22.74 24.18
CA VAL A 458 19.72 -21.67 23.60
C VAL A 458 19.75 -20.43 24.49
N SER A 459 18.66 -20.09 25.18
CA SER A 459 18.59 -18.97 26.12
C SER A 459 19.54 -19.17 27.29
N ARG A 460 19.44 -20.32 27.97
CA ARG A 460 20.31 -20.70 29.09
C ARG A 460 21.77 -20.81 28.68
N PHE A 461 22.06 -21.46 27.54
CA PHE A 461 23.42 -21.61 27.02
C PHE A 461 24.11 -20.27 26.71
N TYR A 462 23.36 -19.27 26.23
CA TYR A 462 23.88 -17.91 25.97
C TYR A 462 23.70 -16.94 27.15
N GLY A 463 23.40 -17.44 28.35
CA GLY A 463 23.29 -16.62 29.55
C GLY A 463 22.17 -15.59 29.54
N ARG A 464 21.13 -15.79 28.71
CA ARG A 464 20.04 -14.83 28.51
C ARG A 464 19.00 -14.94 29.63
N ASN A 465 19.20 -14.13 30.67
CA ASN A 465 18.15 -13.87 31.66
C ASN A 465 17.11 -12.86 31.14
N ASP A 466 16.13 -12.49 31.97
CA ASP A 466 15.05 -11.55 31.63
C ASP A 466 15.58 -10.18 31.13
N ALA A 467 16.61 -9.63 31.79
CA ALA A 467 17.17 -8.33 31.46
C ALA A 467 17.91 -8.35 30.10
N VAL A 468 18.72 -9.37 29.84
CA VAL A 468 19.38 -9.57 28.53
C VAL A 468 18.33 -9.82 27.45
N SER A 469 17.33 -10.64 27.76
CA SER A 469 16.25 -11.00 26.83
C SER A 469 15.44 -9.80 26.37
N LYS A 470 15.14 -8.84 27.26
CA LYS A 470 14.42 -7.60 26.89
C LYS A 470 15.21 -6.75 25.89
N ALA A 471 16.49 -6.52 26.14
CA ALA A 471 17.36 -5.78 25.22
C ALA A 471 17.52 -6.52 23.87
N ALA A 472 17.73 -7.85 23.89
CA ALA A 472 17.86 -8.67 22.69
C ALA A 472 16.58 -8.72 21.85
N HIS A 473 15.39 -8.82 22.48
CA HIS A 473 14.10 -8.76 21.77
C HIS A 473 13.81 -7.36 21.21
N SER A 474 14.17 -6.30 21.94
CA SER A 474 14.09 -4.91 21.43
C SER A 474 14.93 -4.74 20.17
N TYR A 475 16.19 -5.20 20.19
CA TYR A 475 17.07 -5.17 19.01
C TYR A 475 16.55 -6.03 17.85
N LYS A 476 16.12 -7.27 18.11
CA LYS A 476 15.58 -8.19 17.08
C LYS A 476 14.30 -7.62 16.43
N SER A 477 13.41 -7.04 17.22
CA SER A 477 12.19 -6.37 16.71
C SER A 477 12.53 -5.20 15.80
N TRP A 478 13.50 -4.36 16.19
CA TRP A 478 14.03 -3.30 15.35
C TRP A 478 14.71 -3.84 14.07
N TYR A 479 15.50 -4.90 14.17
CA TYR A 479 16.20 -5.51 13.03
C TYR A 479 15.22 -5.98 11.94
N HIS A 480 14.15 -6.70 12.32
CA HIS A 480 13.11 -7.11 11.37
C HIS A 480 12.43 -5.92 10.69
N VAL A 481 12.17 -4.84 11.42
CA VAL A 481 11.60 -3.59 10.84
C VAL A 481 12.55 -2.91 9.85
N ILE A 482 13.88 -3.06 10.00
CA ILE A 482 14.85 -2.59 9.01
C ILE A 482 14.97 -3.55 7.82
N ASP A 483 14.80 -4.85 8.02
CA ASP A 483 14.78 -5.84 6.94
C ASP A 483 13.55 -5.67 6.03
N ASP A 484 12.38 -5.37 6.58
CA ASP A 484 11.18 -4.92 5.83
C ASP A 484 11.49 -3.71 4.92
N VAL A 485 12.31 -2.76 5.38
CA VAL A 485 12.70 -1.58 4.60
C VAL A 485 13.66 -1.96 3.46
N LYS A 486 14.62 -2.87 3.70
CA LYS A 486 15.47 -3.42 2.64
C LYS A 486 14.67 -4.18 1.60
N GLU A 487 13.70 -5.00 2.02
CA GLU A 487 12.81 -5.72 1.11
C GLU A 487 12.07 -4.74 0.20
N VAL A 488 11.54 -3.65 0.77
CA VAL A 488 10.86 -2.58 0.01
C VAL A 488 11.81 -1.90 -0.98
N VAL A 489 13.04 -1.57 -0.59
CA VAL A 489 14.05 -0.99 -1.51
C VAL A 489 14.41 -1.97 -2.65
N GLU A 490 14.53 -3.27 -2.35
CA GLU A 490 14.76 -4.30 -3.36
C GLU A 490 13.56 -4.53 -4.28
N GLN A 491 12.32 -4.43 -3.79
CA GLN A 491 11.13 -4.47 -4.62
C GLN A 491 11.07 -3.26 -5.56
N LEU A 492 11.36 -2.04 -5.08
CA LEU A 492 11.45 -0.83 -5.90
C LEU A 492 12.49 -0.96 -7.04
N ARG A 493 13.66 -1.56 -6.78
CA ARG A 493 14.70 -1.83 -7.80
C ARG A 493 14.24 -2.79 -8.90
N ARG A 494 13.26 -3.64 -8.62
CA ARG A 494 12.74 -4.68 -9.52
C ARG A 494 11.48 -4.25 -10.28
N GLN A 495 10.86 -3.14 -9.89
CA GLN A 495 9.73 -2.54 -10.61
C GLN A 495 10.15 -2.09 -12.02
N ARG A 496 9.26 -2.30 -12.99
CA ARG A 496 9.34 -1.78 -14.35
C ARG A 496 8.26 -0.73 -14.57
N TRP A 497 8.50 0.19 -15.49
CA TRP A 497 7.66 1.37 -15.73
C TRP A 497 7.30 1.51 -17.21
N ASP A 498 6.93 0.38 -17.78
CA ASP A 498 6.56 0.19 -19.18
C ASP A 498 5.08 0.60 -19.37
N ASN A 499 4.74 1.28 -20.47
CA ASN A 499 3.37 1.76 -20.73
C ASN A 499 2.62 0.80 -21.67
N ASP A 500 2.05 -0.27 -21.11
CA ASP A 500 1.38 -1.36 -21.86
C ASP A 500 0.12 -0.94 -22.67
N TYR A 501 -0.26 0.35 -22.70
CA TYR A 501 -1.54 0.83 -23.22
C TYR A 501 -1.45 1.54 -24.59
N ASP A 502 -1.40 0.73 -25.66
CA ASP A 502 -1.63 1.05 -27.09
C ASP A 502 -0.75 2.14 -27.76
N GLU A 503 0.05 2.89 -27.01
CA GLU A 503 0.94 3.94 -27.54
C GLU A 503 2.40 3.50 -27.55
N ILE A 504 3.04 3.62 -28.71
CA ILE A 504 4.49 3.39 -28.87
C ILE A 504 5.21 4.62 -28.32
N GLU A 505 5.63 4.56 -27.06
CA GLU A 505 6.54 5.54 -26.46
C GLU A 505 7.97 5.38 -27.02
N ASP A 506 8.73 6.48 -27.07
CA ASP A 506 10.14 6.43 -27.47
C ASP A 506 10.97 5.71 -26.39
N GLU A 507 11.82 4.76 -26.81
CA GLU A 507 12.66 3.94 -25.92
C GLU A 507 13.50 4.78 -24.94
N GLU A 508 14.02 5.93 -25.38
CA GLU A 508 14.78 6.88 -24.54
C GLU A 508 13.93 7.43 -23.37
N THR A 509 12.61 7.60 -23.56
CA THR A 509 11.69 8.01 -22.50
C THR A 509 11.47 6.89 -21.48
N ILE A 510 11.36 5.64 -21.95
CA ILE A 510 11.23 4.46 -21.08
C ILE A 510 12.53 4.22 -20.29
N GLU A 511 13.70 4.28 -20.95
CA GLU A 511 15.00 4.16 -20.29
C GLU A 511 15.24 5.25 -19.24
N ALA A 512 14.91 6.52 -19.57
CA ALA A 512 15.00 7.63 -18.63
C ALA A 512 14.08 7.43 -17.41
N ARG A 513 12.82 7.05 -17.64
CA ARG A 513 11.84 6.74 -16.58
C ARG A 513 12.32 5.59 -15.69
N GLN A 514 12.80 4.50 -16.28
CA GLN A 514 13.31 3.32 -15.55
C GLN A 514 14.60 3.64 -14.76
N LYS A 515 15.45 4.54 -15.27
CA LYS A 515 16.62 5.08 -14.55
C LYS A 515 16.19 5.90 -13.33
N LEU A 516 15.25 6.82 -13.49
CA LEU A 516 14.73 7.65 -12.40
C LEU A 516 14.02 6.81 -11.31
N LEU A 517 13.02 6.00 -11.71
CA LEU A 517 12.11 5.35 -10.77
C LEU A 517 12.63 4.05 -10.14
N SER A 518 13.56 3.34 -10.79
CA SER A 518 14.05 2.02 -10.34
C SER A 518 15.57 1.94 -10.14
N LYS A 519 16.33 3.02 -10.43
CA LYS A 519 17.76 3.13 -10.05
C LYS A 519 18.01 4.27 -9.09
N GLU A 520 17.58 5.49 -9.42
CA GLU A 520 17.87 6.68 -8.61
C GLU A 520 17.03 6.77 -7.33
N ASP A 521 15.70 6.62 -7.41
CA ASP A 521 14.84 6.60 -6.22
C ASP A 521 15.29 5.53 -5.18
N PRO A 522 15.57 4.26 -5.56
CA PRO A 522 16.02 3.24 -4.61
C PRO A 522 17.48 3.38 -4.17
N GLN A 523 18.32 4.08 -4.94
CA GLN A 523 19.67 4.43 -4.53
C GLN A 523 19.63 5.52 -3.45
N MET A 524 18.82 6.58 -3.64
CA MET A 524 18.64 7.64 -2.63
C MET A 524 18.12 7.09 -1.30
N LEU A 525 17.14 6.17 -1.33
CA LEU A 525 16.63 5.49 -0.14
C LEU A 525 17.71 4.62 0.54
N GLN A 526 18.54 3.91 -0.24
CA GLN A 526 19.64 3.10 0.29
C GLN A 526 20.74 3.97 0.92
N GLU A 527 21.20 5.02 0.24
CA GLU A 527 22.21 5.94 0.75
C GLU A 527 21.74 6.65 2.02
N ARG A 528 20.45 6.99 2.11
CA ARG A 528 19.87 7.51 3.36
C ARG A 528 19.82 6.44 4.46
N LEU A 529 19.40 5.22 4.14
CA LEU A 529 19.39 4.10 5.08
C LEU A 529 20.78 3.86 5.66
N ASP A 530 21.79 3.82 4.81
CA ASP A 530 23.18 3.63 5.18
C ASP A 530 23.70 4.76 6.07
N ALA A 531 23.48 6.03 5.69
CA ALA A 531 23.91 7.19 6.48
C ALA A 531 23.20 7.30 7.84
N THR A 532 21.89 7.02 7.91
CA THR A 532 21.15 7.07 9.18
C THR A 532 21.49 5.86 10.07
N LEU A 533 21.78 4.68 9.49
CA LEU A 533 22.27 3.51 10.25
C LEU A 533 23.65 3.77 10.88
N ASP A 534 24.59 4.37 10.14
CA ASP A 534 25.90 4.77 10.69
C ASP A 534 25.73 5.65 11.93
N LYS A 535 24.88 6.67 11.80
CA LYS A 535 24.58 7.59 12.88
C LYS A 535 23.96 6.86 14.08
N SER A 536 22.92 6.05 13.87
CA SER A 536 22.20 5.40 14.98
C SER A 536 23.04 4.34 15.71
N PHE A 537 23.90 3.59 15.00
CA PHE A 537 24.80 2.64 15.67
C PHE A 537 25.90 3.35 16.44
N LYS A 538 26.41 4.48 15.94
CA LYS A 538 27.35 5.29 16.70
C LYS A 538 26.69 5.89 17.95
N GLU A 539 25.49 6.45 17.84
CA GLU A 539 24.74 6.98 18.99
C GLU A 539 24.47 5.89 20.05
N LEU A 540 24.18 4.65 19.63
CA LEU A 540 24.05 3.51 20.53
C LEU A 540 25.40 3.07 21.14
N GLU A 541 26.51 3.12 20.38
CA GLU A 541 27.85 2.78 20.90
C GLU A 541 28.33 3.81 21.94
N ASP A 542 28.17 5.09 21.65
CA ASP A 542 28.48 6.19 22.57
C ASP A 542 27.60 6.09 23.85
N GLN A 543 26.31 5.71 23.73
CA GLN A 543 25.42 5.48 24.88
C GLN A 543 25.77 4.23 25.70
N ILE A 544 26.17 3.12 25.06
CA ILE A 544 26.62 1.91 25.77
C ILE A 544 27.95 2.18 26.48
N GLN A 545 28.86 2.95 25.87
CA GLN A 545 30.11 3.35 26.50
C GLN A 545 29.85 4.23 27.73
N SER A 546 28.96 5.23 27.66
CA SER A 546 28.68 6.08 28.84
C SER A 546 28.03 5.30 29.98
N LEU A 547 27.06 4.42 29.68
CA LEU A 547 26.41 3.56 30.69
C LEU A 547 27.38 2.51 31.28
N TRP A 548 28.43 2.12 30.54
CA TRP A 548 29.51 1.30 31.09
C TRP A 548 30.44 2.12 32.00
N ASP A 549 30.89 3.29 31.54
CA ASP A 549 31.83 4.14 32.28
C ASP A 549 31.24 4.63 33.63
N GLU A 550 29.92 4.87 33.68
CA GLU A 550 29.17 5.14 34.92
C GLU A 550 29.16 3.96 35.92
N GLN A 551 29.28 2.72 35.45
CA GLN A 551 29.15 1.51 36.26
C GLN A 551 30.46 0.76 36.51
N ALA A 552 31.54 1.10 35.78
CA ALA A 552 32.83 0.43 35.85
C ALA A 552 33.47 0.43 37.25
N GLU A 553 33.26 1.49 38.03
CA GLU A 553 33.75 1.62 39.42
C GLU A 553 32.66 1.34 40.48
N SER A 554 31.51 0.80 40.09
CA SER A 554 30.51 0.29 41.03
C SER A 554 30.97 -1.03 41.67
N SER A 555 30.45 -1.36 42.85
CA SER A 555 30.64 -2.67 43.50
C SER A 555 30.01 -3.85 42.74
N ARG A 556 29.26 -3.58 41.66
CA ARG A 556 28.55 -4.57 40.82
C ARG A 556 29.20 -4.73 39.44
N ASN A 557 30.32 -4.06 39.19
CA ASN A 557 30.96 -3.92 37.88
C ASN A 557 31.19 -5.25 37.12
N GLY A 558 31.54 -6.34 37.81
CA GLY A 558 31.69 -7.67 37.21
C GLY A 558 30.38 -8.19 36.59
N LYS A 559 29.29 -8.22 37.36
CA LYS A 559 27.97 -8.71 36.89
C LYS A 559 27.37 -7.80 35.81
N VAL A 560 27.57 -6.49 35.94
CA VAL A 560 27.19 -5.50 34.91
C VAL A 560 28.01 -5.70 33.62
N ALA A 561 29.29 -6.03 33.71
CA ALA A 561 30.12 -6.36 32.55
C ALA A 561 29.63 -7.62 31.82
N MET A 562 29.25 -8.68 32.53
CA MET A 562 28.67 -9.90 31.94
C MET A 562 27.39 -9.59 31.16
N TYR A 563 26.51 -8.77 31.75
CA TYR A 563 25.27 -8.28 31.12
C TYR A 563 25.56 -7.50 29.82
N PHE A 564 26.49 -6.55 29.84
CA PHE A 564 26.90 -5.82 28.64
C PHE A 564 27.53 -6.72 27.57
N LEU A 565 28.41 -7.65 27.95
CA LEU A 565 29.07 -8.58 27.01
C LEU A 565 28.03 -9.47 26.29
N ARG A 566 27.01 -9.95 27.01
CA ARG A 566 25.91 -10.75 26.44
C ARG A 566 25.07 -9.96 25.43
N ILE A 567 24.72 -8.72 25.76
CA ILE A 567 23.97 -7.83 24.86
C ILE A 567 24.82 -7.42 23.65
N LEU A 568 26.07 -7.05 23.85
CA LEU A 568 27.00 -6.73 22.77
C LEU A 568 27.19 -7.92 21.83
N ARG A 569 27.31 -9.15 22.34
CA ARG A 569 27.34 -10.36 21.51
C ARG A 569 26.06 -10.53 20.70
N ASP A 570 24.89 -10.41 21.32
CA ASP A 570 23.61 -10.63 20.64
C ASP A 570 23.32 -9.57 19.57
N ILE A 571 23.69 -8.30 19.81
CA ILE A 571 23.67 -7.24 18.79
C ILE A 571 24.70 -7.55 17.69
N ARG A 572 25.94 -7.90 18.06
CA ARG A 572 27.02 -8.16 17.10
C ARG A 572 26.80 -9.41 16.24
N HIS A 573 25.92 -10.32 16.64
CA HIS A 573 25.53 -11.50 15.86
C HIS A 573 24.73 -11.14 14.60
N GLN A 574 24.01 -10.00 14.58
CA GLN A 574 23.12 -9.60 13.48
C GLN A 574 23.34 -8.14 13.03
N LEU A 575 24.60 -7.70 12.96
CA LEU A 575 24.92 -6.37 12.41
C LEU A 575 24.57 -6.27 10.92
N PRO A 576 24.11 -5.09 10.43
CA PRO A 576 24.12 -4.77 9.01
C PRO A 576 25.53 -4.88 8.40
N GLU A 577 25.63 -5.29 7.14
CA GLU A 577 26.89 -5.57 6.42
C GLU A 577 27.70 -4.30 6.04
N ARG A 578 28.00 -3.44 7.01
CA ARG A 578 28.51 -2.08 6.77
C ARG A 578 29.86 -1.86 7.46
N PRO A 579 30.90 -1.36 6.76
CA PRO A 579 32.29 -1.41 7.24
C PRO A 579 32.53 -0.64 8.54
N SER A 580 31.87 0.50 8.66
CA SER A 580 31.79 1.38 9.83
C SER A 580 31.18 0.72 11.07
N ILE A 581 30.21 -0.18 10.90
CA ILE A 581 29.49 -0.83 12.01
C ILE A 581 30.24 -2.08 12.50
N LYS A 582 31.17 -2.66 11.72
CA LYS A 582 31.90 -3.89 12.08
C LYS A 582 32.66 -3.79 13.41
N SER A 583 33.10 -2.59 13.82
CA SER A 583 33.80 -2.34 15.09
C SER A 583 32.90 -2.12 16.30
N PHE A 584 31.58 -1.97 16.12
CA PHE A 584 30.60 -1.60 17.17
C PHE A 584 30.81 -2.32 18.52
N GLY A 585 31.07 -1.56 19.57
CA GLY A 585 31.19 -2.02 20.96
C GLY A 585 32.52 -2.68 21.32
N LEU A 586 33.39 -2.98 20.34
CA LEU A 586 34.68 -3.67 20.61
C LEU A 586 35.64 -2.84 21.49
N ARG A 587 35.43 -1.52 21.58
CA ARG A 587 36.23 -0.62 22.42
C ARG A 587 36.07 -0.88 23.92
N ALA A 588 34.86 -1.22 24.38
CA ALA A 588 34.57 -1.42 25.80
C ALA A 588 34.91 -2.85 26.28
N VAL A 589 34.84 -3.84 25.38
CA VAL A 589 35.04 -5.27 25.66
C VAL A 589 36.30 -5.60 26.50
N PRO A 590 37.49 -5.00 26.27
CA PRO A 590 38.67 -5.28 27.10
C PRO A 590 38.50 -4.90 28.58
N SER A 591 37.86 -3.75 28.86
CA SER A 591 37.57 -3.28 30.22
C SER A 591 36.51 -4.16 30.89
N MET A 592 35.49 -4.56 30.13
CA MET A 592 34.48 -5.51 30.61
C MET A 592 35.10 -6.87 30.96
N HIS A 593 35.96 -7.43 30.10
CA HIS A 593 36.69 -8.68 30.40
C HIS A 593 37.56 -8.59 31.66
N GLU A 594 38.17 -7.42 31.94
CA GLU A 594 38.97 -7.21 33.15
C GLU A 594 38.12 -7.23 34.42
N LYS A 595 36.97 -6.55 34.43
CA LYS A 595 36.03 -6.54 35.56
C LYS A 595 35.36 -7.91 35.76
N VAL A 596 35.09 -8.68 34.69
CA VAL A 596 34.66 -10.09 34.79
C VAL A 596 35.77 -10.97 35.39
N ALA A 597 37.01 -10.86 34.91
CA ALA A 597 38.13 -11.65 35.41
C ALA A 597 38.38 -11.42 36.91
N LEU A 598 38.29 -10.16 37.36
CA LEU A 598 38.34 -9.78 38.77
C LEU A 598 37.24 -10.49 39.58
N ALA A 599 35.96 -10.31 39.21
CA ALA A 599 34.84 -10.83 39.98
C ALA A 599 34.83 -12.37 40.09
N VAL A 600 35.12 -13.07 38.99
CA VAL A 600 35.08 -14.55 38.93
C VAL A 600 36.25 -15.19 39.69
N SER A 601 37.40 -14.53 39.77
CA SER A 601 38.58 -15.07 40.47
C SER A 601 38.68 -14.65 41.94
N GLN A 602 37.97 -13.61 42.39
CA GLN A 602 38.12 -13.07 43.74
C GLN A 602 37.95 -14.15 44.84
N SER A 603 36.87 -14.93 44.79
CA SER A 603 36.57 -15.94 45.82
C SER A 603 37.65 -17.02 45.91
N SER A 604 38.09 -17.56 44.77
CA SER A 604 39.14 -18.59 44.73
C SER A 604 40.52 -18.04 45.12
N LEU A 605 40.82 -16.78 44.79
CA LEU A 605 42.04 -16.11 45.26
C LEU A 605 42.03 -15.83 46.76
N GLU A 606 40.89 -15.42 47.34
CA GLU A 606 40.75 -15.24 48.80
C GLU A 606 40.83 -16.57 49.56
N GLU A 607 40.18 -17.63 49.07
CA GLU A 607 40.27 -19.00 49.61
C GLU A 607 41.74 -19.48 49.59
N PHE A 608 42.39 -19.43 48.42
CA PHE A 608 43.78 -19.85 48.26
C PHE A 608 44.77 -19.00 49.09
N SER A 609 44.50 -17.71 49.28
CA SER A 609 45.31 -16.85 50.16
C SER A 609 45.21 -17.23 51.63
N ARG A 610 44.05 -17.74 52.09
CA ARG A 610 43.78 -18.07 53.50
C ARG A 610 44.17 -19.49 53.89
N GLN A 611 44.20 -20.42 52.93
CA GLN A 611 44.42 -21.85 53.19
C GLN A 611 45.74 -22.32 52.54
N GLY A 612 45.88 -22.13 51.22
CA GLY A 612 47.03 -22.58 50.44
C GLY A 612 48.38 -22.00 50.85
N LEU A 613 48.46 -20.69 51.09
CA LEU A 613 49.73 -20.02 51.43
C LEU A 613 50.10 -20.09 52.91
N SER A 614 49.15 -20.45 53.79
CA SER A 614 49.40 -20.68 55.22
C SER A 614 49.92 -22.10 55.55
N GLN A 615 50.09 -22.97 54.55
CA GLN A 615 50.35 -24.39 54.76
C GLN A 615 51.74 -24.65 55.38
N ARG A 616 51.77 -24.97 56.69
CA ARG A 616 52.99 -25.32 57.43
C ARG A 616 53.45 -26.78 57.32
N VAL A 617 52.63 -27.69 56.77
CA VAL A 617 52.94 -29.12 56.63
C VAL A 617 52.45 -29.67 55.28
N VAL A 618 53.32 -30.34 54.53
CA VAL A 618 52.98 -30.95 53.23
C VAL A 618 52.28 -32.30 53.43
N VAL A 619 50.95 -32.28 53.43
CA VAL A 619 50.09 -33.48 53.57
C VAL A 619 50.40 -34.54 52.50
N GLY A 620 50.80 -34.12 51.29
CA GLY A 620 51.12 -35.00 50.16
C GLY A 620 52.50 -35.68 50.22
N ARG A 621 53.35 -35.40 51.22
CA ARG A 621 54.73 -35.93 51.30
C ARG A 621 54.84 -37.47 51.22
N PRO A 622 53.91 -38.29 51.76
CA PRO A 622 53.95 -39.75 51.58
C PRO A 622 53.67 -40.24 50.14
N LEU A 623 53.26 -39.36 49.23
CA LEU A 623 52.96 -39.68 47.82
C LEU A 623 54.08 -39.26 46.86
N TRP A 624 55.23 -38.82 47.38
CA TRP A 624 56.36 -38.34 46.58
C TRP A 624 57.24 -39.51 46.10
N ASP A 625 57.65 -39.46 44.83
CA ASP A 625 58.35 -40.56 44.14
C ASP A 625 59.84 -40.28 43.92
N GLY A 626 60.64 -41.35 43.93
CA GLY A 626 62.03 -41.36 43.45
C GLY A 626 63.10 -41.01 44.49
N GLU A 627 64.34 -40.83 44.02
CA GLU A 627 65.49 -40.41 44.83
C GLU A 627 66.10 -39.09 44.29
N PRO A 628 66.19 -38.01 45.10
CA PRO A 628 65.37 -37.78 46.29
C PRO A 628 63.87 -37.88 45.95
N ALA A 629 63.02 -38.08 46.96
CA ALA A 629 61.57 -38.09 46.77
C ALA A 629 61.10 -36.71 46.29
N LEU A 630 60.30 -36.66 45.23
CA LEU A 630 59.78 -35.43 44.64
C LEU A 630 58.26 -35.51 44.41
N PRO A 631 57.53 -34.38 44.46
CA PRO A 631 56.11 -34.33 44.15
C PRO A 631 55.80 -34.76 42.71
N ASN A 632 54.77 -35.60 42.58
CA ASN A 632 54.18 -36.07 41.32
C ASN A 632 52.77 -35.47 41.06
N GLN A 633 52.27 -34.68 42.02
CA GLN A 633 50.92 -34.14 42.14
C GLN A 633 50.98 -32.76 42.84
N PRO A 634 50.02 -31.85 42.56
CA PRO A 634 49.94 -30.56 43.23
C PRO A 634 49.50 -30.70 44.69
N SER A 635 49.66 -29.63 45.47
CA SER A 635 49.00 -29.51 46.77
C SER A 635 47.47 -29.60 46.62
N PRO A 636 46.75 -30.10 47.65
CA PRO A 636 45.28 -30.11 47.66
C PRO A 636 44.71 -28.72 47.39
N GLU A 637 45.33 -27.70 47.97
CA GLU A 637 44.99 -26.29 47.91
C GLU A 637 45.08 -25.72 46.49
N VAL A 638 46.10 -26.08 45.71
CA VAL A 638 46.23 -25.64 44.31
C VAL A 638 45.27 -26.39 43.39
N PHE A 639 44.97 -27.66 43.68
CA PHE A 639 43.93 -28.39 42.96
C PHE A 639 42.52 -27.85 43.29
N GLN A 640 42.25 -27.51 44.55
CA GLN A 640 41.02 -26.88 45.00
C GLN A 640 40.87 -25.48 44.38
N PHE A 641 41.91 -24.64 44.39
CA PHE A 641 41.91 -23.35 43.70
C PHE A 641 41.53 -23.47 42.20
N LEU A 642 42.17 -24.39 41.46
CA LEU A 642 41.85 -24.62 40.04
C LEU A 642 40.41 -25.12 39.84
N ARG A 643 39.90 -25.94 40.77
CA ARG A 643 38.51 -26.43 40.77
C ARG A 643 37.51 -25.33 41.10
N SER A 644 37.67 -24.60 42.20
CA SER A 644 36.82 -23.46 42.58
C SER A 644 36.77 -22.43 41.45
N LEU A 645 37.93 -22.06 40.88
CA LEU A 645 38.00 -21.15 39.73
C LEU A 645 37.25 -21.69 38.51
N SER A 646 37.47 -22.95 38.11
CA SER A 646 36.81 -23.54 36.94
C SER A 646 35.30 -23.75 37.14
N LEU A 647 34.83 -23.91 38.38
CA LEU A 647 33.41 -23.91 38.73
C LEU A 647 32.84 -22.49 38.61
N SER A 648 33.42 -21.48 39.29
CA SER A 648 32.97 -20.08 39.16
C SER A 648 32.92 -19.58 37.71
N MET A 649 33.88 -19.99 36.86
CA MET A 649 33.83 -19.72 35.42
C MET A 649 32.66 -20.41 34.70
N SER A 650 32.31 -21.63 35.10
CA SER A 650 31.22 -22.40 34.49
C SER A 650 29.85 -21.91 34.95
N ASP A 651 29.73 -21.57 36.25
CA ASP A 651 28.50 -21.12 36.91
C ASP A 651 28.05 -19.74 36.39
N GLU A 652 28.99 -18.81 36.20
CA GLU A 652 28.71 -17.50 35.57
C GLU A 652 28.50 -17.60 34.04
N GLY A 653 28.74 -18.78 33.44
CA GLY A 653 28.39 -19.11 32.06
C GLY A 653 29.58 -19.28 31.10
N ALA A 654 29.60 -20.42 30.40
CA ALA A 654 30.58 -20.72 29.35
C ALA A 654 30.58 -19.71 28.18
N ASP A 655 29.50 -18.94 28.01
CA ASP A 655 29.28 -17.97 26.93
C ASP A 655 30.15 -16.71 27.01
N LEU A 656 30.77 -16.46 28.17
CA LEU A 656 31.66 -15.33 28.43
C LEU A 656 33.12 -15.60 28.03
N TRP A 657 33.55 -16.87 28.04
CA TRP A 657 34.96 -17.27 28.02
C TRP A 657 35.55 -17.38 26.62
N THR A 658 35.55 -16.27 25.89
CA THR A 658 36.32 -16.14 24.66
C THR A 658 37.83 -16.27 24.93
N LYS A 659 38.63 -16.65 23.92
CA LYS A 659 40.10 -16.68 24.02
C LYS A 659 40.70 -15.34 24.51
N ALA A 660 40.03 -14.22 24.24
CA ALA A 660 40.43 -12.91 24.75
C ALA A 660 40.12 -12.77 26.25
N ALA A 661 38.92 -13.14 26.71
CA ALA A 661 38.54 -13.12 28.12
C ALA A 661 39.43 -14.04 28.96
N VAL A 662 39.68 -15.27 28.50
CA VAL A 662 40.58 -16.23 29.16
C VAL A 662 42.03 -15.72 29.21
N SER A 663 42.50 -14.99 28.19
CA SER A 663 43.83 -14.35 28.23
C SER A 663 43.91 -13.24 29.28
N VAL A 664 42.87 -12.41 29.42
CA VAL A 664 42.77 -11.37 30.46
C VAL A 664 42.73 -12.00 31.86
N LEU A 665 41.91 -13.04 32.05
CA LEU A 665 41.87 -13.81 33.30
C LEU A 665 43.23 -14.41 33.64
N LYS A 666 43.88 -15.11 32.70
CA LYS A 666 45.20 -15.72 32.92
C LYS A 666 46.27 -14.68 33.27
N LYS A 667 46.22 -13.49 32.66
CA LYS A 667 47.10 -12.35 33.03
C LYS A 667 46.82 -11.90 34.48
N HIS A 668 45.57 -11.61 34.82
CA HIS A 668 45.18 -11.14 36.16
C HIS A 668 45.59 -12.14 37.26
N LEU A 669 45.26 -13.42 37.07
CA LEU A 669 45.63 -14.50 37.98
C LEU A 669 47.15 -14.60 38.16
N THR A 670 47.93 -14.46 37.08
CA THR A 670 49.40 -14.47 37.18
C THR A 670 49.90 -13.34 38.06
N GLU A 671 49.37 -12.13 37.90
CA GLU A 671 49.79 -10.95 38.67
C GLU A 671 49.46 -11.09 40.15
N GLN A 672 48.25 -11.56 40.51
CA GLN A 672 47.87 -11.79 41.91
C GLN A 672 48.62 -12.97 42.54
N LEU A 673 48.63 -14.15 41.91
CA LEU A 673 49.33 -15.33 42.45
C LEU A 673 50.83 -15.06 42.63
N CYS A 674 51.49 -14.41 41.67
CA CYS A 674 52.90 -14.03 41.82
C CYS A 674 53.14 -12.99 42.92
N LYS A 675 52.17 -12.13 43.22
CA LYS A 675 52.26 -11.16 44.34
C LYS A 675 52.06 -11.87 45.68
N MET A 676 51.06 -12.73 45.78
CA MET A 676 50.72 -13.48 46.99
C MET A 676 51.84 -14.44 47.42
N TRP A 677 52.37 -15.27 46.49
CA TRP A 677 53.49 -16.15 46.80
C TRP A 677 54.76 -15.37 47.18
N LYS A 678 55.03 -14.20 46.59
CA LYS A 678 56.19 -13.37 46.98
C LYS A 678 56.07 -12.85 48.42
N ALA A 679 54.86 -12.56 48.90
CA ALA A 679 54.64 -12.22 50.30
C ALA A 679 54.88 -13.44 51.22
N ALA A 680 54.25 -14.58 50.91
CA ALA A 680 54.40 -15.81 51.71
C ALA A 680 55.85 -16.33 51.78
N VAL A 681 56.62 -16.23 50.69
CA VAL A 681 58.05 -16.59 50.66
C VAL A 681 58.89 -15.66 51.57
N VAL A 682 58.53 -14.38 51.69
CA VAL A 682 59.19 -13.46 52.63
C VAL A 682 58.81 -13.79 54.07
N GLU A 683 57.52 -14.04 54.35
CA GLU A 683 57.01 -14.39 55.67
C GLU A 683 57.69 -15.66 56.23
N HIS A 684 57.70 -16.76 55.46
CA HIS A 684 58.37 -18.01 55.83
C HIS A 684 59.91 -17.92 55.93
N ALA A 685 60.52 -16.84 55.41
CA ALA A 685 61.95 -16.56 55.50
C ALA A 685 62.32 -15.54 56.60
N VAL A 686 61.34 -14.95 57.29
CA VAL A 686 61.58 -14.13 58.50
C VAL A 686 61.64 -15.00 59.76
N ASP A 687 60.94 -16.15 59.77
CA ASP A 687 61.01 -17.26 60.75
C ASP A 687 62.43 -17.91 60.90
N ASP A 688 63.50 -17.27 60.44
CA ASP A 688 64.91 -17.74 60.48
C ASP A 688 65.81 -16.90 61.43
N LYS A 689 65.27 -15.89 62.14
CA LYS A 689 66.10 -14.85 62.82
C LYS A 689 66.08 -14.78 64.34
N GLU A 690 65.17 -15.44 65.05
CA GLU A 690 65.10 -15.32 66.52
C GLU A 690 65.91 -16.39 67.28
N ASP A 691 66.22 -17.54 66.66
CA ASP A 691 66.73 -18.75 67.33
C ASP A 691 68.28 -18.86 67.47
N VAL A 692 69.05 -17.79 67.28
CA VAL A 692 70.52 -17.84 67.46
C VAL A 692 71.07 -16.61 68.18
N LYS A 693 71.19 -16.68 69.51
CA LYS A 693 72.24 -16.00 70.26
C LYS A 693 72.54 -16.57 71.66
N ASP A 694 73.83 -16.54 71.97
CA ASP A 694 74.46 -16.43 73.30
C ASP A 694 74.65 -17.68 74.21
N GLU A 695 75.56 -18.56 73.77
CA GLU A 695 76.70 -19.06 74.57
C GLU A 695 77.97 -18.83 73.72
N LYS A 696 79.16 -18.44 74.17
CA LYS A 696 79.86 -18.29 75.49
C LYS A 696 80.98 -17.22 75.27
N SER A 697 81.72 -16.63 76.22
CA SER A 697 81.98 -16.84 77.65
C SER A 697 82.73 -15.64 78.27
N ASN A 698 82.60 -15.43 79.59
CA ASN A 698 83.49 -14.66 80.49
C ASN A 698 83.60 -13.13 80.21
N GLU A 699 83.98 -12.28 81.18
CA GLU A 699 84.61 -12.51 82.50
C GLU A 699 84.09 -11.55 83.60
N VAL A 700 84.54 -11.76 84.84
CA VAL A 700 84.15 -11.06 86.09
C VAL A 700 84.99 -9.76 86.21
N ASP A 701 84.55 -8.60 86.73
CA ASP A 701 84.13 -8.34 88.13
C ASP A 701 83.55 -6.90 88.35
N ALA A 702 82.97 -6.70 89.54
CA ALA A 702 82.97 -5.49 90.37
C ALA A 702 82.09 -4.24 90.05
N LYS A 703 81.28 -3.88 91.07
CA LYS A 703 80.86 -2.53 91.52
C LYS A 703 79.82 -1.74 90.68
N GLU A 704 78.94 -0.93 91.27
CA GLU A 704 78.41 -0.79 92.65
C GLU A 704 77.22 0.18 92.59
N GLU A 705 76.14 -0.05 93.38
CA GLU A 705 75.19 0.98 93.84
C GLU A 705 74.32 1.73 92.77
N LYS A 706 73.07 2.14 93.03
CA LYS A 706 72.24 2.19 94.26
C LYS A 706 70.74 2.40 93.89
N ASP A 707 69.83 2.02 94.81
CA ASP A 707 68.60 2.74 95.27
C ASP A 707 67.53 3.22 94.24
N ASP A 708 66.21 3.21 94.52
CA ASP A 708 65.42 2.76 95.70
C ASP A 708 63.97 2.44 95.27
N ASP A 709 63.29 1.59 96.06
CA ASP A 709 61.88 1.60 96.55
C ASP A 709 60.67 1.94 95.62
N ASP A 710 59.43 1.51 95.88
CA ASP A 710 58.88 0.91 97.10
C ASP A 710 57.72 -0.08 96.84
N ASP A 711 57.51 -0.92 97.86
CA ASP A 711 56.38 -1.74 98.33
C ASP A 711 54.90 -1.41 97.92
N THR A 712 53.85 -2.21 98.21
CA THR A 712 53.72 -3.40 99.11
C THR A 712 52.65 -4.43 98.65
N GLU A 713 52.68 -5.57 99.35
CA GLU A 713 51.73 -6.66 99.71
C GLU A 713 50.19 -6.32 99.75
N ASP A 714 49.22 -7.24 99.90
CA ASP A 714 49.19 -8.48 100.71
C ASP A 714 48.09 -9.53 100.31
N GLU A 715 48.02 -10.65 101.03
CA GLU A 715 47.36 -11.94 100.73
C GLU A 715 45.86 -12.15 101.16
N SER A 716 45.41 -13.43 101.08
CA SER A 716 44.29 -14.14 101.74
C SER A 716 42.92 -14.18 101.00
N ALA A 717 42.32 -15.34 100.66
CA ALA A 717 41.80 -16.49 101.44
C ALA A 717 40.35 -16.25 101.98
N GLU A 718 39.44 -17.23 102.15
CA GLU A 718 39.52 -18.70 102.13
C GLU A 718 38.14 -19.37 101.75
N GLU A 719 38.00 -20.70 101.93
CA GLU A 719 36.88 -21.62 101.61
C GLU A 719 35.54 -21.36 102.39
N THR A 720 34.41 -22.10 102.34
CA THR A 720 33.91 -23.46 101.90
C THR A 720 32.37 -23.34 101.65
N ASP A 721 31.51 -24.28 101.20
CA ASP A 721 31.45 -25.59 100.47
C ASP A 721 29.91 -25.88 100.24
N GLU A 722 29.52 -27.09 99.84
CA GLU A 722 28.19 -27.74 99.95
C GLU A 722 27.13 -27.49 98.83
N LYS A 723 27.37 -28.12 97.66
CA LYS A 723 26.64 -29.31 97.12
C LYS A 723 25.08 -29.24 96.99
N LYS A 724 24.38 -29.90 96.06
CA LYS A 724 24.59 -30.73 94.83
C LYS A 724 23.16 -31.00 94.27
N ALA A 725 22.88 -31.37 93.02
CA ALA A 725 23.63 -31.43 91.76
C ALA A 725 22.61 -31.56 90.60
N SER A 726 22.95 -31.10 89.39
CA SER A 726 22.18 -31.39 88.17
C SER A 726 23.07 -31.38 86.92
N VAL A 727 23.29 -32.58 86.39
CA VAL A 727 23.93 -32.98 85.11
C VAL A 727 24.36 -31.86 84.13
N GLU A 728 25.67 -31.84 83.89
CA GLU A 728 26.44 -31.11 82.86
C GLU A 728 25.96 -31.37 81.40
N GLU A 729 26.14 -30.49 80.42
CA GLU A 729 26.49 -29.05 80.44
C GLU A 729 26.04 -28.40 79.11
N GLU A 730 25.86 -27.07 79.12
CA GLU A 730 25.68 -26.25 77.90
C GLU A 730 26.98 -25.51 77.52
N SER A 731 26.95 -24.74 76.43
CA SER A 731 28.05 -23.89 75.97
C SER A 731 28.54 -22.88 77.02
N PRO A 732 29.84 -22.56 77.03
CA PRO A 732 30.30 -21.23 77.42
C PRO A 732 31.07 -20.47 76.31
N LYS A 733 30.94 -19.16 76.39
CA LYS A 733 31.91 -18.12 75.97
C LYS A 733 32.15 -17.23 77.21
N PRO A 734 33.19 -16.40 77.24
CA PRO A 734 34.50 -16.49 76.57
C PRO A 734 35.64 -16.49 77.60
N GLU A 735 36.78 -17.12 77.28
CA GLU A 735 38.01 -16.97 78.08
C GLU A 735 39.09 -16.19 77.31
N ASP A 736 40.10 -15.74 78.07
CA ASP A 736 41.10 -14.76 77.65
C ASP A 736 42.03 -15.26 76.53
N ASN A 737 42.46 -14.34 75.67
CA ASN A 737 43.55 -14.59 74.73
C ASN A 737 44.90 -14.47 75.45
N THR A 738 45.29 -15.49 76.22
CA THR A 738 46.70 -15.70 76.54
C THR A 738 47.47 -15.97 75.25
N GLU A 739 48.53 -15.19 74.99
CA GLU A 739 49.35 -15.33 73.78
C GLU A 739 50.22 -16.60 73.83
N GLU A 740 49.64 -17.76 73.50
CA GLU A 740 50.43 -18.96 73.24
C GLU A 740 51.35 -18.76 72.04
N LYS A 741 52.64 -18.59 72.31
CA LYS A 741 53.70 -18.49 71.30
C LYS A 741 53.73 -19.75 70.44
N LYS A 742 53.28 -19.62 69.19
CA LYS A 742 53.26 -20.71 68.21
C LYS A 742 54.69 -21.19 67.92
N PRO A 743 54.96 -22.51 67.92
CA PRO A 743 56.29 -23.02 67.63
C PRO A 743 56.70 -22.77 66.17
N GLY A 744 58.00 -22.54 65.96
CA GLY A 744 58.61 -22.36 64.65
C GLY A 744 58.56 -23.62 63.78
N LEU A 745 58.58 -23.43 62.46
CA LEU A 745 58.70 -24.51 61.47
C LEU A 745 60.07 -25.19 61.55
N SER A 746 60.12 -26.53 61.52
CA SER A 746 61.40 -27.24 61.41
C SER A 746 62.06 -26.97 60.05
N ALA A 747 63.39 -26.99 60.00
CA ALA A 747 64.14 -26.74 58.77
C ALA A 747 63.81 -27.73 57.64
N GLU A 748 63.38 -28.95 57.98
CA GLU A 748 62.90 -29.98 57.04
C GLU A 748 61.50 -29.66 56.51
N GLN A 749 60.58 -29.25 57.40
CA GLN A 749 59.24 -28.80 57.01
C GLN A 749 59.30 -27.59 56.06
N LYS A 750 60.22 -26.63 56.31
CA LYS A 750 60.45 -25.50 55.39
C LYS A 750 60.90 -25.98 54.00
N THR A 751 61.89 -26.88 53.90
CA THR A 751 62.35 -27.41 52.60
C THR A 751 61.28 -28.21 51.86
N ASP A 752 60.44 -28.94 52.60
CA ASP A 752 59.34 -29.72 52.04
C ASP A 752 58.26 -28.79 51.44
N VAL A 753 57.86 -27.74 52.17
CA VAL A 753 56.90 -26.73 51.68
C VAL A 753 57.43 -26.02 50.43
N PHE A 754 58.68 -25.54 50.44
CA PHE A 754 59.26 -24.90 49.24
C PHE A 754 59.39 -25.87 48.06
N THR A 755 59.60 -27.16 48.29
CA THR A 755 59.62 -28.19 47.23
C THR A 755 58.23 -28.48 46.66
N GLN A 756 57.18 -28.51 47.48
CA GLN A 756 55.80 -28.61 46.98
C GLN A 756 55.41 -27.35 46.19
N TRP A 757 55.70 -26.15 46.72
CA TRP A 757 55.44 -24.89 46.02
C TRP A 757 56.17 -24.81 44.67
N LEU A 758 57.37 -25.37 44.54
CA LEU A 758 58.09 -25.42 43.27
C LEU A 758 57.34 -26.25 42.20
N PHE A 759 56.70 -27.36 42.59
CA PHE A 759 55.83 -28.13 41.69
C PHE A 759 54.55 -27.37 41.37
N ASP A 760 53.90 -26.80 42.37
CA ASP A 760 52.64 -26.07 42.25
C ASP A 760 52.78 -24.86 41.31
N ILE A 761 53.86 -24.09 41.46
CA ILE A 761 54.21 -22.97 40.59
C ILE A 761 54.52 -23.45 39.17
N ALA A 762 55.28 -24.54 39.01
CA ALA A 762 55.57 -25.12 37.70
C ALA A 762 54.29 -25.65 37.00
N LEU A 763 53.30 -26.16 37.75
CA LEU A 763 51.99 -26.55 37.23
C LEU A 763 51.18 -25.32 36.80
N LEU A 764 51.00 -24.34 37.69
CA LEU A 764 50.23 -23.13 37.39
C LEU A 764 50.83 -22.32 36.24
N ARG A 765 52.15 -22.38 36.04
CA ARG A 765 52.83 -21.85 34.86
C ARG A 765 52.39 -22.52 33.55
N ARG A 766 51.98 -23.79 33.56
CA ARG A 766 51.39 -24.48 32.38
C ARG A 766 49.90 -24.16 32.20
N CYS A 767 49.13 -24.11 33.29
CA CYS A 767 47.70 -23.81 33.26
C CYS A 767 47.43 -22.35 32.87
N ILE A 768 48.03 -21.42 33.61
CA ILE A 768 47.77 -19.98 33.60
C ILE A 768 48.89 -19.25 32.85
N GLY A 769 50.15 -19.58 33.15
CA GLY A 769 51.34 -18.89 32.64
C GLY A 769 51.66 -19.02 31.15
N ASN A 770 50.76 -19.59 30.34
CA ASN A 770 50.97 -19.86 28.91
C ASN A 770 50.74 -18.63 27.99
N THR A 771 51.04 -17.43 28.49
CA THR A 771 51.07 -16.17 27.71
C THR A 771 52.41 -15.47 27.92
N GLU A 772 52.88 -14.70 26.93
CA GLU A 772 54.28 -14.26 26.83
C GLU A 772 54.76 -13.43 28.05
N SER A 773 53.90 -12.58 28.62
CA SER A 773 54.20 -11.79 29.83
C SER A 773 53.98 -12.56 31.15
N ALA A 774 53.12 -13.59 31.14
CA ALA A 774 52.84 -14.41 32.31
C ALA A 774 53.94 -15.46 32.56
N GLY A 775 54.44 -16.08 31.49
CA GLY A 775 55.44 -17.15 31.58
C GLY A 775 56.78 -16.71 32.16
N SER A 776 57.16 -15.43 31.97
CA SER A 776 58.33 -14.81 32.59
C SER A 776 58.09 -14.42 34.06
N SER A 777 56.87 -13.97 34.40
CA SER A 777 56.49 -13.67 35.78
C SER A 777 56.50 -14.91 36.67
N PHE A 778 55.97 -16.04 36.18
CA PHE A 778 56.05 -17.33 36.87
C PHE A 778 57.48 -17.90 36.89
N GLN A 779 58.27 -17.79 35.81
CA GLN A 779 59.70 -18.19 35.83
C GLN A 779 60.47 -17.46 36.95
N ASN A 780 60.30 -16.14 37.07
CA ASN A 780 60.93 -15.33 38.11
C ASN A 780 60.47 -15.70 39.53
N LEU A 781 59.29 -16.31 39.68
CA LEU A 781 58.80 -16.84 40.96
C LEU A 781 59.39 -18.23 41.25
N GLU A 782 59.37 -19.12 40.26
CA GLU A 782 59.95 -20.47 40.28
C GLU A 782 61.44 -20.41 40.67
N ASP A 783 62.21 -19.50 40.06
CA ASP A 783 63.63 -19.28 40.37
C ASP A 783 63.88 -18.58 41.72
N ASN A 784 62.86 -17.98 42.33
CA ASN A 784 62.95 -17.44 43.69
C ASN A 784 62.71 -18.56 44.72
N VAL A 785 61.60 -19.28 44.59
CA VAL A 785 61.24 -20.41 45.48
C VAL A 785 62.30 -21.51 45.46
N TYR A 786 62.84 -21.82 44.29
CA TYR A 786 63.91 -22.81 44.12
C TYR A 786 65.12 -22.55 45.04
N ARG A 787 65.51 -21.28 45.28
CA ARG A 787 66.65 -20.92 46.15
C ARG A 787 66.46 -21.38 47.60
N HIS A 788 65.22 -21.48 48.06
CA HIS A 788 64.89 -21.93 49.42
C HIS A 788 64.64 -23.45 49.51
N SER A 789 64.45 -24.14 48.38
CA SER A 789 64.16 -25.58 48.32
C SER A 789 65.36 -26.50 48.61
N LYS A 790 66.60 -26.00 48.46
CA LYS A 790 67.87 -26.77 48.54
C LYS A 790 68.00 -27.94 47.55
N LEU A 791 67.16 -27.98 46.52
CA LEU A 791 67.20 -28.98 45.44
C LEU A 791 68.32 -28.72 44.42
N ASP A 792 68.60 -29.72 43.58
CA ASP A 792 69.49 -29.61 42.42
C ASP A 792 68.73 -29.36 41.11
N GLU A 793 69.43 -28.94 40.06
CA GLU A 793 68.81 -28.67 38.75
C GLU A 793 68.19 -29.94 38.13
N ALA A 794 68.68 -31.15 38.45
CA ALA A 794 68.06 -32.39 37.97
C ALA A 794 66.74 -32.71 38.69
N ALA A 795 66.59 -32.38 39.97
CA ALA A 795 65.30 -32.38 40.64
C ALA A 795 64.35 -31.29 40.09
N LYS A 796 64.84 -30.07 39.84
CA LYS A 796 64.06 -28.98 39.23
C LYS A 796 63.52 -29.37 37.85
N HIS A 797 64.36 -29.94 36.98
CA HIS A 797 63.93 -30.44 35.67
C HIS A 797 62.95 -31.62 35.79
N ARG A 798 63.12 -32.52 36.77
CA ARG A 798 62.14 -33.59 37.06
C ARG A 798 60.80 -33.02 37.48
N ILE A 799 60.76 -32.04 38.38
CA ILE A 799 59.53 -31.34 38.79
C ILE A 799 58.85 -30.66 37.60
N SER A 800 59.59 -29.90 36.78
CA SER A 800 59.05 -29.17 35.62
C SER A 800 58.49 -30.10 34.53
N LYS A 801 59.03 -31.32 34.39
CA LYS A 801 58.45 -32.37 33.56
C LYS A 801 57.22 -33.00 34.22
N SER A 802 57.33 -33.37 35.50
CA SER A 802 56.26 -34.04 36.25
C SER A 802 54.96 -33.22 36.30
N SER A 803 55.08 -31.90 36.51
CA SER A 803 53.94 -30.97 36.47
C SER A 803 53.35 -30.77 35.06
N ASN A 804 54.17 -30.78 34.01
CA ASN A 804 53.67 -30.83 32.62
C ASN A 804 52.90 -32.14 32.35
N ASP A 805 53.46 -33.28 32.73
CA ASP A 805 52.87 -34.59 32.47
C ASP A 805 51.63 -34.82 33.36
N PHE A 806 51.51 -34.12 34.50
CA PHE A 806 50.26 -33.98 35.26
C PHE A 806 49.23 -33.11 34.52
N TRP A 807 49.60 -31.91 34.07
CA TRP A 807 48.68 -31.03 33.32
C TRP A 807 48.11 -31.70 32.08
N GLN A 808 48.93 -32.40 31.30
CA GLN A 808 48.47 -33.13 30.10
C GLN A 808 47.44 -34.24 30.39
N ARG A 809 47.40 -34.78 31.62
CA ARG A 809 46.39 -35.75 32.06
C ARG A 809 45.11 -35.11 32.58
N VAL A 810 45.17 -33.84 33.01
CA VAL A 810 44.16 -33.21 33.86
C VAL A 810 43.50 -31.99 33.20
N SER A 811 44.09 -31.40 32.16
CA SER A 811 43.61 -30.17 31.49
C SER A 811 42.15 -30.24 31.00
N LEU A 812 41.66 -31.43 30.60
CA LEU A 812 40.26 -31.63 30.19
C LEU A 812 39.24 -31.39 31.33
N LEU A 813 39.63 -31.58 32.59
CA LEU A 813 38.80 -31.27 33.77
C LEU A 813 38.67 -29.76 34.01
N PHE A 814 39.56 -28.97 33.40
CA PHE A 814 39.63 -27.51 33.51
C PHE A 814 39.50 -26.86 32.12
N GLY A 815 38.56 -27.36 31.30
CA GLY A 815 38.49 -27.06 29.85
C GLY A 815 38.38 -25.57 29.47
N LEU A 816 37.85 -24.71 30.36
CA LEU A 816 37.82 -23.24 30.16
C LEU A 816 39.20 -22.57 30.38
N LEU A 817 40.12 -23.27 31.02
CA LEU A 817 41.50 -22.86 31.33
C LEU A 817 42.55 -23.63 30.48
N ALA A 818 42.15 -24.51 29.56
CA ALA A 818 43.07 -25.28 28.71
C ALA A 818 43.91 -24.40 27.75
#